data_AF-A0A1L0BFC6-F1
#
_entry.id   AF-A0A1L0BFC6-F1
#
_cell.length_a   1.000
_cell.length_b   1.000
_cell.length_c   1.000
_cell.angle_alpha   90.00
_cell.angle_beta   90.00
_cell.angle_gamma   90.00
#
_symmetry.space_group_name_H-M   'P 1'
#
loop_
_entity.id
_entity.type
_entity.pdbx_description
1 polymer ?
#
loop_
_entity_poly.entity_id
_entity_poly.type
_entity_poly.pdbx_seq_one_letter_code
_entity_poly.pdbx_strand_id
1 'polypeptide(L)'
;MATPAEIIAARVNGTYVESEKNVEAVAPTSSETSVTNGSSRSVSDESAFPVLGGGSRASTPASGASTSWGPNASGTASATPSLSAPVPKSSSAPKFKGSTIQEAFSLDAEDQLNVVRPEFIKILTSIKTSTKTNIECTTSQHTKKRTFLITGKPEQVKLAKRLVIKKLTKPVTLTFNIPAKVRSRVIGAQGRNLKPIIQENEVKIDIGNLEGSESPEPEDEDDIYALTVTVTIDGDAEGAKRAKAQILAIVKEETKNLLIKVAVDDLVKPFVTKAIEKVIDTYPQLDISVPPYYSSSKSVIISGDRETALEVRDQIKDIIALLESKLVIESVPIPKVKHQFLPVDLILEEDDVLIKLPEEGETDVKFIGEPKKIKTAQEKARKTTSQYKVEVLDMSKAHKGNLEHVRAIAALLSKNGTFSTIASDNEVVINPPSLEFLADETQTSLPIEIVVKNDDSEKAKGARRSIVAAVNNITPSQAKIVADIDSFFIAKVPETLDAVEAQYVILNDKVILFDVAEKEGGDDFDDFEDSTSDALEVANKALDNLRELQASLDTVVLKVPSGEQTHISGPHNTTLKCILANVEPDSVVVELHSNASGTSDNEVYIHGLKSEVETVVKDIKSILAEAEEYKATGGFSATLEVPTFVLSRVIGKGGTNLNTIRDQYGVKIDIAGEARDDEVTDKSLKTEISVAGIKRNAEAAKEAISKLAKKFADDTIARLRIENQYHRRIVGPSFSFINRLQDKYNVKIRFPSENNTSFADAPKNKDEVTIRGPSKSVAKAEEELKELYEFERENGFKSSIKIPVKAIARVIGRNGETITDIADGTGVEYRFNRDRKEEEELGYVEVELTGSKSALKEATQKINEIVEEAENFVTVTINVAPKYHRDLVGPSGSVMRKMIEKAGGENLSRQQYARLLTIPNEGSDSDEVVCQGDKNIVDSIVSQINEIVAEKEASVEDQYDLAKEKHKLIVGPGGSIRHALQDEFNVQINIPRPGDSATVIKLFGLPENIEKLKAKLDETTKDNWNESIDIPAAYHSLVSDRGAFFKTLRSEYNVEVAHGNLTRKASNLSNAAIPTPPEEATGESGTKFTIIENVAAEGDDAVIPWRLIGEKEATAKAAVLIGEQLERAKLANRAAWFYSNTPSNHFPRIIGPQGRKVNQIRKSTGAFITVPRLNEKNNQYIYLVGTEESLKKAQEAFNKLI
;
A
#
# COMPACT_ATOMS: atom_id res chain seq x y z
N MET A 1 23.79 -16.43 -46.58
CA MET A 1 24.34 -15.05 -46.55
C MET A 1 23.63 -14.25 -47.63
N ALA A 2 22.65 -13.45 -47.23
CA ALA A 2 22.04 -12.37 -48.02
C ALA A 2 21.84 -11.20 -47.04
N THR A 3 21.95 -9.96 -47.49
CA THR A 3 21.99 -8.79 -46.60
C THR A 3 20.61 -8.13 -46.44
N PRO A 4 20.36 -7.33 -45.38
CA PRO A 4 19.01 -6.93 -44.97
C PRO A 4 18.20 -6.02 -45.92
N ALA A 5 18.68 -5.75 -47.14
CA ALA A 5 18.03 -4.86 -48.10
C ALA A 5 16.81 -5.50 -48.82
N GLU A 6 16.76 -6.83 -48.93
CA GLU A 6 15.80 -7.51 -49.82
C GLU A 6 14.44 -7.84 -49.15
N ILE A 7 14.38 -7.89 -47.82
CA ILE A 7 13.15 -8.28 -47.09
C ILE A 7 12.22 -7.08 -46.84
N ILE A 8 12.76 -5.86 -46.82
CA ILE A 8 12.01 -4.62 -46.52
C ILE A 8 11.07 -4.21 -47.68
N ALA A 9 11.26 -4.75 -48.89
CA ALA A 9 10.57 -4.33 -50.10
C ALA A 9 9.22 -5.03 -50.40
N ALA A 10 8.79 -5.99 -49.58
CA ALA A 10 7.82 -7.02 -50.01
C ALA A 10 6.39 -6.96 -49.40
N ARG A 11 6.00 -5.88 -48.70
CA ARG A 11 4.63 -5.79 -48.11
C ARG A 11 4.00 -4.39 -48.00
N VAL A 12 4.35 -3.48 -48.89
CA VAL A 12 3.68 -2.17 -49.07
C VAL A 12 3.25 -2.05 -50.55
N ASN A 13 2.12 -1.37 -50.80
CA ASN A 13 1.33 -1.33 -52.05
C ASN A 13 0.49 -2.61 -52.29
N GLY A 14 -0.83 -2.59 -52.47
CA GLY A 14 -1.82 -1.51 -52.29
C GLY A 14 -2.52 -1.08 -53.59
N THR A 15 -3.85 -1.29 -53.67
CA THR A 15 -4.74 -0.82 -54.76
C THR A 15 -6.17 -0.54 -54.23
N TYR A 16 -6.90 0.32 -54.96
CA TYR A 16 -8.24 0.85 -54.67
C TYR A 16 -9.39 -0.09 -55.13
N VAL A 17 -10.70 0.14 -54.88
CA VAL A 17 -11.57 1.20 -55.47
C VAL A 17 -12.92 1.34 -54.71
N GLU A 18 -13.32 2.59 -54.45
CA GLU A 18 -14.68 3.24 -54.35
C GLU A 18 -15.92 2.49 -53.77
N SER A 19 -16.89 3.12 -53.10
CA SER A 19 -17.11 4.49 -52.54
C SER A 19 -18.33 4.44 -51.55
N GLU A 20 -19.04 5.46 -51.04
CA GLU A 20 -19.16 6.92 -51.25
C GLU A 20 -19.85 7.64 -50.04
N LYS A 21 -19.95 8.99 -50.08
CA LYS A 21 -20.81 9.95 -49.29
C LYS A 21 -20.78 9.89 -47.73
N ASN A 22 -20.18 10.86 -47.00
CA ASN A 22 -20.60 12.28 -46.69
C ASN A 22 -21.76 12.36 -45.65
N VAL A 23 -21.87 13.28 -44.67
CA VAL A 23 -21.41 14.69 -44.55
C VAL A 23 -21.07 15.13 -43.10
N GLU A 24 -20.19 16.14 -42.98
CA GLU A 24 -20.01 17.23 -41.97
C GLU A 24 -20.12 17.06 -40.42
N ALA A 25 -19.14 17.71 -39.78
CA ALA A 25 -18.92 17.94 -38.35
C ALA A 25 -19.76 19.09 -37.75
N VAL A 26 -19.71 19.25 -36.40
CA VAL A 26 -19.51 20.53 -35.65
C VAL A 26 -19.60 20.29 -34.12
N ALA A 27 -18.93 21.13 -33.33
CA ALA A 27 -19.02 21.27 -31.85
C ALA A 27 -19.15 22.78 -31.52
N PRO A 28 -19.47 23.27 -30.28
CA PRO A 28 -19.42 22.61 -28.96
C PRO A 28 -20.60 23.02 -28.00
N THR A 29 -20.37 22.98 -26.67
CA THR A 29 -21.09 23.74 -25.58
C THR A 29 -22.58 23.44 -25.29
N SER A 30 -23.15 23.68 -24.10
CA SER A 30 -22.67 23.71 -22.68
C SER A 30 -23.86 23.96 -21.72
N SER A 31 -23.77 23.49 -20.44
CA SER A 31 -24.58 23.94 -19.26
C SER A 31 -26.12 23.74 -19.33
N GLU A 32 -26.93 23.70 -18.26
CA GLU A 32 -26.79 24.19 -16.87
C GLU A 32 -27.71 23.40 -15.86
N THR A 33 -27.61 23.74 -14.56
CA THR A 33 -28.43 23.48 -13.33
C THR A 33 -29.88 22.90 -13.35
N SER A 34 -30.51 22.41 -12.26
CA SER A 34 -30.21 22.40 -10.78
C SER A 34 -31.07 21.44 -9.91
N VAL A 35 -30.42 20.70 -8.99
CA VAL A 35 -30.73 20.39 -7.57
C VAL A 35 -32.19 20.21 -7.06
N THR A 36 -32.55 19.01 -6.52
CA THR A 36 -32.86 18.77 -5.06
C THR A 36 -33.34 17.34 -4.69
N ASN A 37 -32.75 16.80 -3.61
CA ASN A 37 -33.17 15.77 -2.63
C ASN A 37 -34.30 14.74 -2.92
N GLY A 38 -33.93 13.45 -2.83
CA GLY A 38 -34.81 12.31 -2.55
C GLY A 38 -33.98 11.01 -2.46
N SER A 39 -34.23 10.12 -1.49
CA SER A 39 -33.28 9.03 -1.15
C SER A 39 -33.80 7.61 -1.39
N SER A 40 -33.06 6.84 -2.18
CA SER A 40 -32.96 5.38 -2.11
C SER A 40 -31.51 4.96 -2.41
N ARG A 41 -31.04 3.84 -1.84
CA ARG A 41 -29.63 3.39 -1.93
C ARG A 41 -29.50 2.19 -2.87
N SER A 42 -28.45 2.18 -3.70
CA SER A 42 -28.05 1.05 -4.55
C SER A 42 -26.80 0.35 -4.00
N VAL A 43 -26.65 -0.95 -4.30
CA VAL A 43 -25.61 -1.82 -3.73
C VAL A 43 -24.29 -1.71 -4.51
N SER A 44 -23.66 -0.53 -4.45
CA SER A 44 -22.42 -0.23 -5.19
C SER A 44 -21.62 0.90 -4.53
N ASP A 45 -21.41 0.81 -3.20
CA ASP A 45 -20.75 1.84 -2.38
C ASP A 45 -19.62 1.18 -1.56
N GLU A 46 -18.37 1.34 -2.00
CA GLU A 46 -17.20 0.56 -1.55
C GLU A 46 -16.63 1.03 -0.19
N SER A 47 -17.47 1.61 0.66
CA SER A 47 -17.10 2.27 1.92
C SER A 47 -17.59 1.52 3.18
N ALA A 48 -18.14 0.31 3.03
CA ALA A 48 -18.93 -0.38 4.06
C ALA A 48 -18.39 -1.77 4.48
N PHE A 49 -17.07 -1.92 4.69
CA PHE A 49 -16.51 -3.08 5.42
C PHE A 49 -15.56 -2.63 6.56
N PRO A 50 -15.69 -3.19 7.79
CA PRO A 50 -14.96 -2.70 8.97
C PRO A 50 -13.55 -3.28 9.09
N VAL A 51 -12.58 -2.42 9.41
CA VAL A 51 -11.20 -2.84 9.72
C VAL A 51 -11.07 -3.21 11.21
N LEU A 52 -10.90 -4.51 11.48
CA LEU A 52 -10.38 -5.02 12.75
C LEU A 52 -8.84 -5.08 12.67
N GLY A 53 -8.08 -4.51 13.61
CA GLY A 53 -8.49 -3.58 14.66
C GLY A 53 -7.26 -2.99 15.35
N GLY A 54 -7.24 -1.67 15.55
CA GLY A 54 -6.12 -0.96 16.19
C GLY A 54 -6.61 -0.02 17.28
N GLY A 55 -6.26 -0.31 18.54
CA GLY A 55 -6.64 0.52 19.66
C GLY A 55 -5.88 0.17 20.95
N SER A 56 -5.92 1.00 21.99
CA SER A 56 -6.33 2.41 22.03
C SER A 56 -5.86 3.05 23.34
N ARG A 57 -5.63 4.38 23.36
CA ARG A 57 -5.74 5.20 24.57
C ARG A 57 -5.94 6.68 24.23
N ALA A 58 -6.69 7.42 25.05
CA ALA A 58 -7.30 8.68 24.66
C ALA A 58 -6.85 9.92 25.47
N SER A 59 -7.01 11.08 24.84
CA SER A 59 -7.35 12.42 25.39
C SER A 59 -6.56 13.00 26.59
N THR A 60 -5.69 13.99 26.29
CA THR A 60 -5.72 15.42 26.74
C THR A 60 -6.04 15.80 28.21
N PRO A 61 -5.51 16.94 28.76
CA PRO A 61 -5.17 18.21 28.09
C PRO A 61 -3.73 18.74 28.36
N ALA A 62 -3.50 20.06 28.25
CA ALA A 62 -2.22 20.66 27.84
C ALA A 62 -1.65 21.78 28.75
N SER A 63 -0.46 22.29 28.36
CA SER A 63 0.32 23.45 28.87
C SER A 63 1.15 23.23 30.15
N GLY A 64 2.32 23.91 30.27
CA GLY A 64 3.12 23.87 31.52
C GLY A 64 4.66 24.00 31.49
N ALA A 65 5.27 24.67 30.50
CA ALA A 65 6.63 25.29 30.45
C ALA A 65 7.82 24.88 31.39
N SER A 66 9.03 25.03 30.81
CA SER A 66 10.31 25.45 31.45
C SER A 66 11.23 24.40 32.11
N THR A 67 12.45 24.85 32.47
CA THR A 67 13.65 24.02 32.62
C THR A 67 14.53 24.33 33.85
N SER A 68 15.04 23.26 34.46
CA SER A 68 16.40 23.13 35.04
C SER A 68 16.75 23.72 36.44
N TRP A 69 17.93 23.27 36.93
CA TRP A 69 18.66 23.58 38.19
C TRP A 69 18.16 22.92 39.50
N GLY A 70 19.13 22.53 40.35
CA GLY A 70 18.96 22.01 41.72
C GLY A 70 19.67 22.92 42.73
N PRO A 71 20.34 22.44 43.82
CA PRO A 71 20.56 21.05 44.25
C PRO A 71 20.51 20.78 45.80
N ASN A 72 20.90 19.56 46.21
CA ASN A 72 21.82 19.24 47.35
C ASN A 72 21.31 18.58 48.69
N ALA A 73 22.24 17.82 49.29
CA ALA A 73 22.43 17.45 50.71
C ALA A 73 21.64 16.30 51.43
N SER A 74 22.37 15.20 51.73
CA SER A 74 22.44 14.36 52.97
C SER A 74 21.16 13.90 53.76
N GLY A 75 21.12 12.69 54.35
CA GLY A 75 22.07 11.56 54.34
C GLY A 75 21.88 10.50 55.46
N THR A 76 22.35 9.28 55.21
CA THR A 76 22.76 8.19 56.17
C THR A 76 21.90 7.78 57.38
N ALA A 77 21.39 6.54 57.34
CA ALA A 77 21.40 5.54 58.43
C ALA A 77 21.26 4.12 57.84
N SER A 78 21.63 3.05 58.56
CA SER A 78 21.82 1.70 57.95
C SER A 78 21.54 0.49 58.86
N ALA A 79 20.93 -0.56 58.29
CA ALA A 79 21.00 -1.97 58.73
C ALA A 79 20.63 -2.94 57.59
N THR A 80 21.28 -4.11 57.54
CA THR A 80 21.15 -5.23 56.57
C THR A 80 20.38 -6.42 57.19
N PRO A 81 20.08 -7.56 56.50
CA PRO A 81 20.44 -8.08 55.15
C PRO A 81 19.22 -8.25 54.19
N SER A 82 19.32 -8.26 52.85
CA SER A 82 20.16 -9.01 51.87
C SER A 82 19.82 -10.53 51.82
N LEU A 83 19.77 -11.19 50.66
CA LEU A 83 20.49 -10.97 49.39
C LEU A 83 19.59 -10.87 48.13
N SER A 84 20.10 -10.18 47.11
CA SER A 84 19.53 -10.04 45.77
C SER A 84 20.60 -10.34 44.70
N ALA A 85 20.20 -10.56 43.45
CA ALA A 85 21.12 -10.75 42.32
C ALA A 85 20.68 -9.96 41.06
N PRO A 86 21.32 -8.81 40.76
CA PRO A 86 21.08 -8.05 39.53
C PRO A 86 22.36 -7.77 38.70
N VAL A 87 22.13 -7.20 37.50
CA VAL A 87 23.11 -6.85 36.45
C VAL A 87 24.02 -5.66 36.82
N PRO A 88 25.22 -5.53 36.24
CA PRO A 88 25.83 -4.22 35.99
C PRO A 88 26.39 -3.99 34.56
N LYS A 89 26.74 -2.73 34.26
CA LYS A 89 27.20 -2.20 32.95
C LYS A 89 28.75 -2.14 32.81
N SER A 90 29.20 -1.50 31.72
CA SER A 90 30.59 -1.36 31.25
C SER A 90 31.46 -0.32 31.98
N SER A 91 32.80 -0.47 31.94
CA SER A 91 33.75 0.46 31.24
C SER A 91 35.19 0.48 31.79
N SER A 92 36.17 0.67 30.88
CA SER A 92 37.53 1.24 31.04
C SER A 92 38.52 0.75 32.14
N ALA A 93 39.47 -0.10 31.71
CA ALA A 93 40.94 -0.05 31.93
C ALA A 93 41.56 0.06 33.35
N PRO A 94 42.66 -0.67 33.57
CA PRO A 94 43.97 0.00 33.46
C PRO A 94 44.93 -0.64 32.44
N LYS A 95 46.01 0.08 32.12
CA LYS A 95 47.05 -0.35 31.16
C LYS A 95 48.11 -1.24 31.84
N PHE A 96 48.48 -2.36 31.22
CA PHE A 96 49.89 -2.65 30.89
C PHE A 96 49.98 -3.73 29.79
N LYS A 97 51.10 -3.77 29.06
CA LYS A 97 51.28 -4.64 27.88
C LYS A 97 51.73 -6.06 28.26
N GLY A 98 50.99 -7.06 27.80
CA GLY A 98 51.44 -8.45 27.67
C GLY A 98 50.61 -9.18 26.62
N SER A 99 51.22 -9.64 25.52
CA SER A 99 50.53 -10.39 24.44
C SER A 99 50.35 -11.88 24.76
N THR A 100 50.39 -12.21 26.05
CA THR A 100 50.55 -13.55 26.60
C THR A 100 49.58 -13.69 27.78
N ILE A 101 48.67 -14.64 27.68
CA ILE A 101 47.75 -15.03 28.75
C ILE A 101 48.35 -16.21 29.52
N GLN A 102 48.01 -16.32 30.80
CA GLN A 102 48.24 -17.52 31.61
C GLN A 102 46.89 -18.16 31.91
N GLU A 103 46.72 -19.45 31.60
CA GLU A 103 45.53 -20.23 31.93
C GLU A 103 45.92 -21.44 32.78
N ALA A 104 45.23 -21.62 33.91
CA ALA A 104 45.44 -22.75 34.82
C ALA A 104 44.23 -23.69 34.81
N PHE A 105 44.47 -25.00 34.83
CA PHE A 105 43.44 -26.01 35.04
C PHE A 105 44.01 -27.25 35.73
N SER A 106 43.15 -28.08 36.34
CA SER A 106 43.57 -29.29 37.05
C SER A 106 42.86 -30.54 36.51
N LEU A 107 43.61 -31.60 36.26
CA LEU A 107 43.07 -32.93 35.99
C LEU A 107 43.00 -33.76 37.28
N ASP A 108 41.87 -34.44 37.48
CA ASP A 108 41.64 -35.30 38.63
C ASP A 108 42.27 -36.68 38.45
N ALA A 109 42.52 -37.38 39.57
CA ALA A 109 43.33 -38.61 39.56
C ALA A 109 42.65 -39.79 38.84
N GLU A 110 41.32 -39.76 38.72
CA GLU A 110 40.50 -40.78 38.07
C GLU A 110 40.50 -40.62 36.55
N ASP A 111 40.38 -39.39 36.05
CA ASP A 111 40.45 -39.08 34.60
C ASP A 111 41.86 -39.29 34.03
N GLN A 112 42.92 -39.17 34.83
CA GLN A 112 44.32 -39.25 34.39
C GLN A 112 44.73 -40.62 33.82
N LEU A 113 45.45 -40.57 32.70
CA LEU A 113 46.14 -41.70 32.06
C LEU A 113 47.51 -41.92 32.74
N ASN A 114 47.82 -43.17 33.11
CA ASN A 114 48.99 -43.51 33.94
C ASN A 114 50.31 -43.57 33.13
N VAL A 115 50.80 -42.41 32.68
CA VAL A 115 52.02 -42.29 31.87
C VAL A 115 53.29 -42.21 32.73
N VAL A 116 54.33 -42.97 32.36
CA VAL A 116 55.62 -43.00 33.04
C VAL A 116 56.35 -41.65 32.90
N ARG A 117 57.07 -41.22 33.94
CA ARG A 117 57.71 -39.89 34.03
C ARG A 117 58.49 -39.41 32.78
N PRO A 118 59.35 -40.20 32.11
CA PRO A 118 60.07 -39.72 30.93
C PRO A 118 59.15 -39.53 29.71
N GLU A 119 58.10 -40.34 29.56
CA GLU A 119 57.12 -40.18 28.47
C GLU A 119 56.19 -39.00 28.73
N PHE A 120 55.79 -38.78 29.98
CA PHE A 120 55.03 -37.60 30.39
C PHE A 120 55.79 -36.29 30.04
N ILE A 121 57.11 -36.26 30.29
CA ILE A 121 57.97 -35.13 29.91
C ILE A 121 58.09 -35.00 28.38
N LYS A 122 58.25 -36.10 27.63
CA LYS A 122 58.21 -36.07 26.15
C LYS A 122 56.89 -35.51 25.62
N ILE A 123 55.75 -35.94 26.17
CA ILE A 123 54.40 -35.47 25.80
C ILE A 123 54.29 -33.97 26.02
N LEU A 124 54.54 -33.47 27.23
CA LEU A 124 54.46 -32.03 27.52
C LEU A 124 55.43 -31.23 26.64
N THR A 125 56.65 -31.71 26.43
CA THR A 125 57.63 -31.06 25.55
C THR A 125 57.14 -30.99 24.10
N SER A 126 56.50 -32.05 23.58
CA SER A 126 55.90 -32.08 22.24
C SER A 126 54.74 -31.09 22.06
N ILE A 127 54.03 -30.75 23.14
CA ILE A 127 52.94 -29.77 23.12
C ILE A 127 53.50 -28.34 23.26
N LYS A 128 54.53 -28.13 24.10
CA LYS A 128 55.26 -26.84 24.16
C LYS A 128 55.82 -26.45 22.80
N THR A 129 56.49 -27.37 22.09
CA THR A 129 57.10 -27.08 20.80
C THR A 129 56.08 -26.89 19.68
N SER A 130 54.99 -27.66 19.64
CA SER A 130 53.97 -27.53 18.60
C SER A 130 53.13 -26.25 18.74
N THR A 131 52.75 -25.88 19.97
CA THR A 131 51.90 -24.70 20.24
C THR A 131 52.68 -23.41 20.54
N LYS A 132 54.00 -23.51 20.73
CA LYS A 132 54.87 -22.40 21.15
C LYS A 132 54.41 -21.76 22.48
N THR A 133 53.92 -22.59 23.40
CA THR A 133 53.51 -22.21 24.77
C THR A 133 54.49 -22.78 25.81
N ASN A 134 54.56 -22.16 27.00
CA ASN A 134 55.21 -22.78 28.15
C ASN A 134 54.16 -23.43 29.06
N ILE A 135 54.30 -24.74 29.28
CA ILE A 135 53.39 -25.57 30.09
C ILE A 135 54.12 -26.04 31.35
N GLU A 136 53.70 -25.56 32.51
CA GLU A 136 54.19 -26.01 33.80
C GLU A 136 53.17 -26.95 34.44
N CYS A 137 53.64 -27.96 35.18
CA CYS A 137 52.79 -29.00 35.75
C CYS A 137 53.20 -29.27 37.20
N THR A 138 52.28 -29.03 38.13
CA THR A 138 52.44 -29.27 39.56
C THR A 138 51.47 -30.36 40.00
N THR A 139 51.97 -31.38 40.71
CA THR A 139 51.13 -32.45 41.27
C THR A 139 50.91 -32.21 42.76
N SER A 140 49.65 -32.12 43.19
CA SER A 140 49.32 -32.00 44.62
C SER A 140 49.58 -33.32 45.35
N GLN A 141 50.35 -33.29 46.44
CA GLN A 141 50.71 -34.50 47.19
C GLN A 141 49.50 -35.14 47.90
N HIS A 142 48.59 -34.34 48.45
CA HIS A 142 47.42 -34.85 49.17
C HIS A 142 46.29 -35.30 48.25
N THR A 143 46.00 -34.55 47.18
CA THR A 143 44.81 -34.80 46.33
C THR A 143 45.12 -35.52 45.02
N LYS A 144 46.40 -35.76 44.69
CA LYS A 144 46.89 -36.37 43.42
C LYS A 144 46.44 -35.67 42.13
N LYS A 145 45.72 -34.55 42.22
CA LYS A 145 45.35 -33.68 41.10
C LYS A 145 46.61 -33.10 40.46
N ARG A 146 46.68 -33.06 39.13
CA ARG A 146 47.75 -32.41 38.37
C ARG A 146 47.24 -31.08 37.85
N THR A 147 47.81 -29.98 38.36
CA THR A 147 47.51 -28.63 37.90
C THR A 147 48.50 -28.22 36.82
N PHE A 148 47.99 -27.85 35.65
CA PHE A 148 48.74 -27.33 34.52
C PHE A 148 48.57 -25.82 34.44
N LEU A 149 49.68 -25.09 34.39
CA LEU A 149 49.73 -23.66 34.10
C LEU A 149 50.30 -23.48 32.69
N ILE A 150 49.50 -22.94 31.77
CA ILE A 150 49.88 -22.76 30.37
C ILE A 150 49.98 -21.27 30.08
N THR A 151 51.15 -20.84 29.58
CA THR A 151 51.43 -19.44 29.27
C THR A 151 51.79 -19.26 27.80
N GLY A 152 51.14 -18.33 27.11
CA GLY A 152 51.28 -18.14 25.66
C GLY A 152 50.23 -17.19 25.06
N LYS A 153 50.16 -17.12 23.73
CA LYS A 153 49.09 -16.37 23.04
C LYS A 153 47.72 -17.04 23.28
N PRO A 154 46.60 -16.28 23.39
CA PRO A 154 45.26 -16.81 23.74
C PRO A 154 44.84 -18.08 22.98
N GLU A 155 44.95 -18.08 21.66
CA GLU A 155 44.58 -19.22 20.80
C GLU A 155 45.47 -20.44 21.05
N GLN A 156 46.78 -20.20 21.18
CA GLN A 156 47.76 -21.25 21.42
C GLN A 156 47.66 -21.85 22.82
N VAL A 157 47.27 -21.05 23.83
CA VAL A 157 46.97 -21.52 25.18
C VAL A 157 45.75 -22.44 25.18
N LYS A 158 44.66 -22.07 24.48
CA LYS A 158 43.49 -22.93 24.29
C LYS A 158 43.83 -24.24 23.58
N LEU A 159 44.60 -24.18 22.49
CA LEU A 159 45.07 -25.36 21.76
C LEU A 159 45.98 -26.25 22.62
N ALA A 160 46.91 -25.66 23.38
CA ALA A 160 47.78 -26.37 24.30
C ALA A 160 46.99 -27.06 25.42
N LYS A 161 46.05 -26.37 26.06
CA LYS A 161 45.14 -26.95 27.07
C LYS A 161 44.41 -28.16 26.52
N ARG A 162 43.81 -28.05 25.32
CA ARG A 162 43.10 -29.14 24.66
C ARG A 162 44.01 -30.34 24.34
N LEU A 163 45.24 -30.09 23.87
CA LEU A 163 46.23 -31.14 23.61
C LEU A 163 46.81 -31.78 24.89
N VAL A 164 46.89 -31.03 26.00
CA VAL A 164 47.30 -31.55 27.31
C VAL A 164 46.20 -32.45 27.89
N ILE A 165 44.93 -32.07 27.78
CA ILE A 165 43.79 -32.93 28.14
C ILE A 165 43.84 -34.22 27.31
N LYS A 166 43.69 -34.12 25.98
CA LYS A 166 43.59 -35.26 25.05
C LYS A 166 44.72 -36.29 25.10
N LYS A 167 45.92 -35.89 25.53
CA LYS A 167 47.07 -36.82 25.69
C LYS A 167 47.25 -37.37 27.11
N LEU A 168 46.49 -36.89 28.09
CA LEU A 168 46.65 -37.23 29.51
C LEU A 168 45.35 -37.65 30.21
N THR A 169 44.18 -37.53 29.57
CA THR A 169 42.93 -38.13 30.04
C THR A 169 42.66 -39.49 29.41
N LYS A 170 41.89 -40.32 30.12
CA LYS A 170 41.25 -41.52 29.55
C LYS A 170 40.05 -41.11 28.69
N PRO A 171 39.73 -41.86 27.62
CA PRO A 171 38.43 -41.71 26.96
C PRO A 171 37.31 -42.19 27.91
N VAL A 172 36.18 -41.49 27.86
CA VAL A 172 34.96 -41.78 28.62
C VAL A 172 33.81 -41.99 27.64
N THR A 173 32.95 -42.94 27.94
CA THR A 173 31.70 -43.18 27.22
C THR A 173 30.52 -42.70 28.07
N LEU A 174 29.64 -41.86 27.51
CA LEU A 174 28.47 -41.32 28.20
C LEU A 174 27.18 -41.71 27.47
N THR A 175 26.20 -42.21 28.20
CA THR A 175 24.88 -42.57 27.67
C THR A 175 23.77 -41.65 28.20
N PHE A 176 22.67 -41.53 27.44
CA PHE A 176 21.39 -40.91 27.81
C PHE A 176 20.33 -41.14 26.73
N ASN A 177 19.05 -40.95 27.06
CA ASN A 177 17.94 -41.15 26.13
C ASN A 177 17.42 -39.80 25.59
N ILE A 178 16.88 -39.80 24.37
CA ILE A 178 16.17 -38.67 23.75
C ILE A 178 14.87 -39.16 23.08
N PRO A 179 13.82 -38.34 22.93
CA PRO A 179 12.62 -38.72 22.19
C PRO A 179 12.91 -39.07 20.73
N ALA A 180 12.32 -40.16 20.24
CA ALA A 180 12.64 -40.74 18.94
C ALA A 180 12.34 -39.81 17.75
N LYS A 181 11.29 -38.97 17.85
CA LYS A 181 10.97 -37.98 16.81
C LYS A 181 12.04 -36.88 16.70
N VAL A 182 12.70 -36.53 17.81
CA VAL A 182 13.70 -35.47 17.88
C VAL A 182 15.09 -35.97 17.40
N ARG A 183 15.28 -37.30 17.28
CA ARG A 183 16.47 -37.95 16.69
C ARG A 183 16.90 -37.32 15.35
N SER A 184 15.95 -37.15 14.43
CA SER A 184 16.21 -36.61 13.09
C SER A 184 16.72 -35.16 13.13
N ARG A 185 16.26 -34.38 14.11
CA ARG A 185 16.63 -32.97 14.32
C ARG A 185 17.96 -32.81 15.04
N VAL A 186 18.26 -33.67 16.02
CA VAL A 186 19.59 -33.75 16.67
C VAL A 186 20.66 -34.12 15.65
N ILE A 187 20.35 -35.04 14.73
CA ILE A 187 21.25 -35.36 13.61
C ILE A 187 21.32 -34.17 12.63
N GLY A 188 20.17 -33.65 12.22
CA GLY A 188 20.01 -32.64 11.18
C GLY A 188 20.21 -33.22 9.76
N ALA A 189 19.73 -32.53 8.73
CA ALA A 189 19.89 -32.98 7.34
C ALA A 189 21.36 -33.26 7.01
N GLN A 190 21.68 -34.46 6.52
CA GLN A 190 23.04 -34.96 6.28
C GLN A 190 24.00 -34.85 7.50
N GLY A 191 23.48 -34.82 8.73
CA GLY A 191 24.28 -34.64 9.95
C GLY A 191 24.64 -33.17 10.26
N ARG A 192 23.97 -32.18 9.67
CA ARG A 192 24.31 -30.74 9.77
C ARG A 192 24.34 -30.20 11.21
N ASN A 193 23.62 -30.81 12.15
CA ASN A 193 23.62 -30.41 13.57
C ASN A 193 24.61 -31.25 14.40
N LEU A 194 24.72 -32.55 14.11
CA LEU A 194 25.61 -33.47 14.82
C LEU A 194 27.10 -33.28 14.47
N LYS A 195 27.41 -33.06 13.19
CA LYS A 195 28.78 -32.88 12.68
C LYS A 195 29.57 -31.75 13.36
N PRO A 196 29.02 -30.52 13.54
CA PRO A 196 29.76 -29.48 14.27
C PRO A 196 29.96 -29.85 15.75
N ILE A 197 28.99 -30.48 16.42
CA ILE A 197 29.13 -30.95 17.82
C ILE A 197 30.26 -31.99 17.94
N ILE A 198 30.32 -32.94 16.99
CA ILE A 198 31.40 -33.94 16.86
C ILE A 198 32.76 -33.25 16.62
N GLN A 199 32.82 -32.27 15.72
CA GLN A 199 34.07 -31.62 15.31
C GLN A 199 34.61 -30.61 16.35
N GLU A 200 33.75 -29.87 17.04
CA GLU A 200 34.12 -28.92 18.09
C GLU A 200 34.68 -29.65 19.32
N ASN A 201 33.99 -30.71 19.76
CA ASN A 201 34.34 -31.44 20.98
C ASN A 201 35.31 -32.61 20.75
N GLU A 202 35.60 -32.97 19.50
CA GLU A 202 36.39 -34.15 19.08
C GLU A 202 35.92 -35.49 19.70
N VAL A 203 34.60 -35.66 19.81
CA VAL A 203 33.95 -36.88 20.32
C VAL A 203 33.19 -37.63 19.21
N LYS A 204 33.12 -38.95 19.33
CA LYS A 204 32.25 -39.80 18.50
C LYS A 204 30.87 -39.87 19.15
N ILE A 205 29.81 -39.77 18.36
CA ILE A 205 28.42 -39.80 18.85
C ILE A 205 27.62 -40.77 17.99
N ASP A 206 27.17 -41.87 18.60
CA ASP A 206 26.28 -42.82 17.95
C ASP A 206 24.88 -42.65 18.56
N ILE A 207 23.86 -42.56 17.72
CA ILE A 207 22.46 -42.48 18.15
C ILE A 207 21.75 -43.75 17.66
N GLY A 208 21.22 -44.52 18.61
CA GLY A 208 20.60 -45.83 18.38
C GLY A 208 19.51 -45.81 17.31
N ASN A 209 19.17 -46.98 16.77
CA ASN A 209 18.05 -47.12 15.84
C ASN A 209 16.73 -47.37 16.59
N LEU A 210 15.60 -47.20 15.91
CA LEU A 210 14.26 -47.42 16.48
C LEU A 210 14.04 -48.86 16.99
N GLU A 211 14.78 -49.84 16.47
CA GLU A 211 14.69 -51.26 16.84
C GLU A 211 15.13 -51.57 18.29
N GLY A 212 15.68 -50.58 19.01
CA GLY A 212 16.11 -50.69 20.40
C GLY A 212 15.39 -49.76 21.37
N SER A 213 14.19 -49.26 21.03
CA SER A 213 13.37 -48.45 21.94
C SER A 213 12.64 -49.32 22.97
N GLU A 214 12.67 -48.90 24.23
CA GLU A 214 11.75 -49.40 25.25
C GLU A 214 10.32 -48.96 24.90
N SER A 215 9.34 -49.86 25.00
CA SER A 215 7.93 -49.54 24.77
C SER A 215 7.40 -48.61 25.87
N PRO A 216 6.53 -47.63 25.55
CA PRO A 216 5.88 -46.80 26.57
C PRO A 216 4.95 -47.62 27.46
N GLU A 217 4.70 -47.12 28.66
CA GLU A 217 3.65 -47.66 29.54
C GLU A 217 2.25 -47.28 29.01
N PRO A 218 1.21 -48.09 29.26
CA PRO A 218 -0.10 -47.96 28.61
C PRO A 218 -0.90 -46.70 29.00
N GLU A 219 -0.40 -45.87 29.93
CA GLU A 219 -1.04 -44.62 30.33
C GLU A 219 -0.65 -43.42 29.43
N ASP A 220 0.37 -43.58 28.58
CA ASP A 220 0.98 -42.51 27.76
C ASP A 220 0.86 -42.71 26.23
N GLU A 221 -0.07 -43.54 25.73
CA GLU A 221 -0.25 -43.76 24.28
C GLU A 221 -0.56 -42.47 23.49
N ASP A 222 -1.13 -41.44 24.14
CA ASP A 222 -1.40 -40.12 23.56
C ASP A 222 -0.15 -39.19 23.49
N ASP A 223 0.94 -39.45 24.23
CA ASP A 223 2.14 -38.58 24.17
C ASP A 223 2.99 -38.90 22.93
N ILE A 224 2.87 -37.98 21.97
CA ILE A 224 3.56 -37.88 20.68
C ILE A 224 5.10 -38.05 20.80
N TYR A 225 5.69 -37.85 21.98
CA TYR A 225 7.13 -37.94 22.29
C TYR A 225 7.52 -39.08 23.26
N ALA A 226 6.60 -39.95 23.70
CA ALA A 226 6.88 -40.99 24.71
C ALA A 226 8.00 -41.98 24.31
N LEU A 227 8.02 -42.41 23.05
CA LEU A 227 8.99 -43.39 22.55
C LEU A 227 10.40 -42.79 22.48
N THR A 228 11.37 -43.36 23.20
CA THR A 228 12.75 -42.84 23.30
C THR A 228 13.81 -43.69 22.59
N VAL A 229 14.98 -43.09 22.36
CA VAL A 229 16.16 -43.69 21.71
C VAL A 229 17.41 -43.37 22.52
N THR A 230 18.31 -44.34 22.66
CA THR A 230 19.59 -44.19 23.35
C THR A 230 20.61 -43.42 22.50
N VAL A 231 21.36 -42.52 23.14
CA VAL A 231 22.52 -41.79 22.59
C VAL A 231 23.76 -42.21 23.36
N THR A 232 24.84 -42.52 22.65
CA THR A 232 26.17 -42.76 23.23
C THR A 232 27.18 -41.75 22.72
N ILE A 233 28.07 -41.27 23.60
CA ILE A 233 29.12 -40.30 23.29
C ILE A 233 30.46 -40.83 23.81
N ASP A 234 31.39 -41.10 22.91
CA ASP A 234 32.74 -41.61 23.22
C ASP A 234 33.79 -40.50 23.00
N GLY A 235 34.55 -40.12 24.02
CA GLY A 235 35.65 -39.15 23.86
C GLY A 235 36.25 -38.60 25.16
N ASP A 236 36.93 -37.46 25.08
CA ASP A 236 37.54 -36.82 26.26
C ASP A 236 36.48 -36.35 27.27
N ALA A 237 36.76 -36.48 28.57
CA ALA A 237 35.79 -36.27 29.65
C ALA A 237 35.14 -34.87 29.69
N GLU A 238 35.84 -33.81 29.26
CA GLU A 238 35.23 -32.47 29.08
C GLU A 238 34.37 -32.39 27.81
N GLY A 239 34.85 -32.96 26.70
CA GLY A 239 34.18 -32.91 25.40
C GLY A 239 32.85 -33.67 25.41
N ALA A 240 32.83 -34.87 26.00
CA ALA A 240 31.62 -35.68 26.11
C ALA A 240 30.53 -34.99 26.96
N LYS A 241 30.92 -34.30 28.04
CA LYS A 241 30.01 -33.50 28.88
C LYS A 241 29.42 -32.31 28.11
N ARG A 242 30.23 -31.59 27.31
CA ARG A 242 29.75 -30.48 26.46
C ARG A 242 28.82 -30.95 25.33
N ALA A 243 29.18 -32.02 24.63
CA ALA A 243 28.35 -32.59 23.57
C ALA A 243 26.99 -33.08 24.10
N LYS A 244 26.94 -33.72 25.28
CA LYS A 244 25.69 -34.09 25.95
C LYS A 244 24.82 -32.86 26.26
N ALA A 245 25.42 -31.77 26.75
CA ALA A 245 24.69 -30.52 27.02
C ALA A 245 24.17 -29.84 25.74
N GLN A 246 24.96 -29.81 24.66
CA GLN A 246 24.55 -29.26 23.36
C GLN A 246 23.38 -30.06 22.75
N ILE A 247 23.42 -31.40 22.82
CA ILE A 247 22.32 -32.24 22.33
C ILE A 247 21.05 -32.05 23.17
N LEU A 248 21.16 -32.04 24.51
CA LEU A 248 19.99 -31.83 25.39
C LEU A 248 19.38 -30.44 25.24
N ALA A 249 20.17 -29.40 24.89
CA ALA A 249 19.63 -28.09 24.55
C ALA A 249 18.77 -28.11 23.28
N ILE A 250 19.22 -28.80 22.22
CA ILE A 250 18.43 -28.99 20.98
C ILE A 250 17.14 -29.76 21.29
N VAL A 251 17.21 -30.81 22.13
CA VAL A 251 16.00 -31.55 22.53
C VAL A 251 15.03 -30.67 23.31
N LYS A 252 15.51 -29.90 24.31
CA LYS A 252 14.65 -28.99 25.09
C LYS A 252 14.09 -27.83 24.25
N GLU A 253 14.67 -27.50 23.11
CA GLU A 253 14.09 -26.52 22.18
C GLU A 253 12.90 -27.09 21.39
N GLU A 254 12.99 -28.34 20.95
CA GLU A 254 12.01 -29.02 20.08
C GLU A 254 10.86 -29.71 20.86
N THR A 255 10.96 -29.76 22.19
CA THR A 255 9.92 -30.32 23.08
C THR A 255 9.31 -29.28 24.03
N LYS A 256 9.41 -27.98 23.71
CA LYS A 256 8.74 -26.92 24.50
C LYS A 256 7.22 -27.06 24.38
N ASN A 257 6.73 -27.01 23.16
CA ASN A 257 5.32 -27.03 22.83
C ASN A 257 4.85 -28.48 22.67
N LEU A 258 3.74 -28.83 23.32
CA LEU A 258 3.05 -30.11 23.13
C LEU A 258 1.56 -29.84 22.81
N LEU A 259 0.95 -30.75 22.03
CA LEU A 259 -0.48 -30.73 21.71
C LEU A 259 -1.10 -32.03 22.23
N ILE A 260 -2.00 -31.90 23.21
CA ILE A 260 -2.73 -33.00 23.85
C ILE A 260 -4.16 -33.00 23.30
N LYS A 261 -4.77 -34.19 23.23
CA LYS A 261 -6.21 -34.35 23.04
C LYS A 261 -6.78 -35.05 24.26
N VAL A 262 -7.93 -34.60 24.75
CA VAL A 262 -8.70 -35.27 25.80
C VAL A 262 -10.07 -35.62 25.23
N ALA A 263 -10.42 -36.90 25.23
CA ALA A 263 -11.72 -37.37 24.74
C ALA A 263 -12.87 -36.89 25.65
N VAL A 264 -14.04 -36.67 25.05
CA VAL A 264 -15.28 -36.22 25.72
C VAL A 264 -16.47 -36.95 25.11
N ASP A 265 -17.36 -37.50 25.94
CA ASP A 265 -18.61 -38.11 25.47
C ASP A 265 -19.70 -37.07 25.12
N ASP A 266 -20.56 -37.43 24.16
CA ASP A 266 -21.59 -36.54 23.60
C ASP A 266 -22.58 -36.03 24.66
N LEU A 267 -22.85 -36.84 25.69
CA LEU A 267 -23.75 -36.47 26.79
C LEU A 267 -23.15 -35.36 27.69
N VAL A 268 -21.83 -35.33 27.81
CA VAL A 268 -21.10 -34.43 28.73
C VAL A 268 -20.71 -33.12 28.05
N LYS A 269 -20.39 -33.23 26.76
CA LYS A 269 -19.88 -32.16 25.89
C LYS A 269 -20.55 -30.78 26.04
N PRO A 270 -21.90 -30.63 26.18
CA PRO A 270 -22.52 -29.31 26.34
C PRO A 270 -22.08 -28.57 27.61
N PHE A 271 -21.71 -29.30 28.66
CA PHE A 271 -21.43 -28.76 30.00
C PHE A 271 -19.92 -28.55 30.25
N VAL A 272 -19.07 -29.14 29.40
CA VAL A 272 -17.60 -29.10 29.52
C VAL A 272 -17.05 -27.67 29.47
N THR A 273 -17.54 -26.83 28.55
CA THR A 273 -17.05 -25.44 28.38
C THR A 273 -17.16 -24.63 29.67
N LYS A 274 -18.33 -24.66 30.32
CA LYS A 274 -18.63 -23.90 31.55
C LYS A 274 -17.97 -24.49 32.80
N ALA A 275 -17.58 -25.77 32.75
CA ALA A 275 -16.83 -26.42 33.83
C ALA A 275 -15.32 -26.15 33.76
N ILE A 276 -14.76 -26.04 32.55
CA ILE A 276 -13.33 -25.82 32.28
C ILE A 276 -12.96 -24.33 32.26
N GLU A 277 -13.92 -23.41 32.13
CA GLU A 277 -13.75 -21.94 32.20
C GLU A 277 -12.74 -21.47 33.26
N LYS A 278 -12.82 -22.00 34.48
CA LYS A 278 -11.90 -21.66 35.59
C LYS A 278 -10.46 -22.15 35.37
N VAL A 279 -10.26 -23.22 34.62
CA VAL A 279 -8.93 -23.74 34.24
C VAL A 279 -8.34 -22.86 33.14
N ILE A 280 -9.16 -22.41 32.18
CA ILE A 280 -8.75 -21.45 31.14
C ILE A 280 -8.29 -20.13 31.78
N ASP A 281 -9.07 -19.57 32.71
CA ASP A 281 -8.70 -18.38 33.48
C ASP A 281 -7.39 -18.55 34.29
N THR A 282 -7.11 -19.77 34.77
CA THR A 282 -5.92 -20.07 35.59
C THR A 282 -4.65 -20.23 34.75
N TYR A 283 -4.78 -20.67 33.48
CA TYR A 283 -3.65 -20.97 32.59
C TYR A 283 -3.74 -20.24 31.22
N PRO A 284 -3.81 -18.89 31.18
CA PRO A 284 -3.99 -18.12 29.93
C PRO A 284 -2.83 -18.23 28.92
N GLN A 285 -1.72 -18.87 29.30
CA GLN A 285 -0.60 -19.24 28.42
C GLN A 285 -0.80 -20.56 27.65
N LEU A 286 -1.89 -21.30 27.91
CA LEU A 286 -2.27 -22.50 27.15
C LEU A 286 -3.48 -22.20 26.26
N ASP A 287 -3.42 -22.61 25.00
CA ASP A 287 -4.57 -22.59 24.09
C ASP A 287 -5.39 -23.87 24.27
N ILE A 288 -6.57 -23.74 24.87
CA ILE A 288 -7.48 -24.82 25.24
C ILE A 288 -8.76 -24.70 24.38
N SER A 289 -8.82 -25.47 23.31
CA SER A 289 -9.95 -25.47 22.37
C SER A 289 -10.97 -26.55 22.75
N VAL A 290 -12.14 -26.11 23.24
CA VAL A 290 -13.30 -26.97 23.51
C VAL A 290 -14.22 -26.97 22.28
N PRO A 291 -14.56 -28.15 21.71
CA PRO A 291 -15.43 -28.21 20.53
C PRO A 291 -16.89 -27.87 20.89
N PRO A 292 -17.59 -27.00 20.12
CA PRO A 292 -18.97 -26.63 20.42
C PRO A 292 -19.90 -27.84 20.31
N TYR A 293 -20.97 -27.85 21.11
CA TYR A 293 -21.77 -29.05 21.37
C TYR A 293 -22.35 -29.69 20.09
N TYR A 294 -22.76 -28.87 19.13
CA TYR A 294 -23.30 -29.26 17.81
C TYR A 294 -22.24 -29.75 16.79
N SER A 295 -20.94 -29.70 17.11
CA SER A 295 -19.88 -30.22 16.22
C SER A 295 -19.73 -31.74 16.32
N SER A 296 -19.20 -32.38 15.28
CA SER A 296 -18.88 -33.82 15.28
C SER A 296 -17.59 -34.20 16.02
N SER A 297 -16.78 -33.22 16.44
CA SER A 297 -15.52 -33.46 17.17
C SER A 297 -15.78 -33.79 18.66
N LYS A 298 -15.11 -34.85 19.13
CA LYS A 298 -15.28 -35.45 20.49
C LYS A 298 -14.05 -35.30 21.39
N SER A 299 -13.27 -34.23 21.20
CA SER A 299 -12.04 -34.03 21.99
C SER A 299 -11.75 -32.56 22.24
N VAL A 300 -11.44 -32.23 23.50
CA VAL A 300 -10.77 -30.96 23.87
C VAL A 300 -9.31 -31.04 23.41
N ILE A 301 -8.81 -29.96 22.82
CA ILE A 301 -7.41 -29.84 22.39
C ILE A 301 -6.71 -28.86 23.33
N ILE A 302 -5.58 -29.25 23.90
CA ILE A 302 -4.75 -28.40 24.77
C ILE A 302 -3.41 -28.22 24.05
N SER A 303 -2.94 -26.98 23.90
CA SER A 303 -1.62 -26.73 23.31
C SER A 303 -0.83 -25.61 23.98
N GLY A 304 0.48 -25.81 24.09
CA GLY A 304 1.43 -24.88 24.71
C GLY A 304 2.52 -25.62 25.47
N ASP A 305 3.06 -25.04 26.54
CA ASP A 305 4.21 -25.61 27.28
C ASP A 305 3.92 -27.00 27.86
N ARG A 306 4.81 -27.97 27.60
CA ARG A 306 4.60 -29.39 27.95
C ARG A 306 4.28 -29.64 29.42
N GLU A 307 5.01 -28.99 30.33
CA GLU A 307 4.89 -29.22 31.77
C GLU A 307 3.50 -28.80 32.29
N THR A 308 3.01 -27.61 31.88
CA THR A 308 1.68 -27.12 32.29
C THR A 308 0.53 -27.78 31.51
N ALA A 309 0.73 -28.14 30.24
CA ALA A 309 -0.27 -28.83 29.44
C ALA A 309 -0.65 -30.20 30.04
N LEU A 310 0.32 -30.93 30.62
CA LEU A 310 0.07 -32.20 31.30
C LEU A 310 -0.70 -32.03 32.63
N GLU A 311 -0.36 -31.02 33.44
CA GLU A 311 -1.16 -30.68 34.64
C GLU A 311 -2.62 -30.35 34.29
N VAL A 312 -2.82 -29.59 33.21
CA VAL A 312 -4.16 -29.18 32.75
C VAL A 312 -4.92 -30.34 32.10
N ARG A 313 -4.25 -31.27 31.40
CA ARG A 313 -4.85 -32.53 30.89
C ARG A 313 -5.56 -33.28 32.00
N ASP A 314 -4.90 -33.45 33.14
CA ASP A 314 -5.38 -34.30 34.22
C ASP A 314 -6.48 -33.59 35.04
N GLN A 315 -6.35 -32.28 35.30
CA GLN A 315 -7.45 -31.47 35.83
C GLN A 315 -8.71 -31.52 34.95
N ILE A 316 -8.55 -31.49 33.62
CA ILE A 316 -9.66 -31.57 32.67
C ILE A 316 -10.30 -32.97 32.68
N LYS A 317 -9.51 -34.05 32.71
CA LYS A 317 -10.03 -35.43 32.86
C LYS A 317 -10.85 -35.60 34.14
N ASP A 318 -10.35 -35.11 35.28
CA ASP A 318 -11.06 -35.16 36.56
C ASP A 318 -12.39 -34.38 36.52
N ILE A 319 -12.40 -33.19 35.89
CA ILE A 319 -13.61 -32.38 35.72
C ILE A 319 -14.66 -33.12 34.86
N ILE A 320 -14.25 -33.78 33.77
CA ILE A 320 -15.14 -34.55 32.89
C ILE A 320 -15.79 -35.72 33.66
N ALA A 321 -15.00 -36.53 34.37
CA ALA A 321 -15.53 -37.64 35.19
C ALA A 321 -16.47 -37.14 36.32
N LEU A 322 -16.18 -35.96 36.90
CA LEU A 322 -17.05 -35.30 37.88
C LEU A 322 -18.31 -34.67 37.26
N LEU A 323 -18.42 -34.51 35.94
CA LEU A 323 -19.66 -34.14 35.25
C LEU A 323 -20.49 -35.38 34.91
N GLU A 324 -19.87 -36.43 34.37
CA GLU A 324 -20.52 -37.71 34.04
C GLU A 324 -21.33 -38.27 35.21
N SER A 325 -20.78 -38.22 36.41
CA SER A 325 -21.44 -38.68 37.65
C SER A 325 -22.64 -37.84 38.13
N LYS A 326 -22.94 -36.69 37.50
CA LYS A 326 -24.01 -35.76 37.92
C LYS A 326 -25.19 -35.63 36.95
N LEU A 327 -25.00 -36.02 35.69
CA LEU A 327 -25.99 -35.82 34.63
C LEU A 327 -27.07 -36.90 34.68
N VAL A 328 -28.33 -36.46 34.52
CA VAL A 328 -29.52 -37.30 34.51
C VAL A 328 -30.35 -36.96 33.26
N ILE A 329 -31.08 -37.94 32.72
CA ILE A 329 -31.97 -37.77 31.57
C ILE A 329 -33.42 -37.96 32.03
N GLU A 330 -34.28 -36.96 31.82
CA GLU A 330 -35.75 -37.07 31.99
C GLU A 330 -36.45 -36.82 30.64
N SER A 331 -37.46 -37.63 30.29
CA SER A 331 -38.25 -37.44 29.06
C SER A 331 -39.58 -36.74 29.34
N VAL A 332 -40.04 -35.90 28.40
CA VAL A 332 -41.32 -35.19 28.49
C VAL A 332 -42.04 -35.23 27.14
N PRO A 333 -43.32 -35.66 27.07
CA PRO A 333 -44.11 -35.60 25.85
C PRO A 333 -44.43 -34.14 25.49
N ILE A 334 -44.01 -33.72 24.29
CA ILE A 334 -44.29 -32.40 23.72
C ILE A 334 -44.71 -32.60 22.25
N PRO A 335 -45.81 -32.01 21.75
CA PRO A 335 -46.22 -32.19 20.35
C PRO A 335 -45.16 -31.71 19.35
N LYS A 336 -44.90 -32.52 18.30
CA LYS A 336 -43.88 -32.25 17.25
C LYS A 336 -44.00 -30.85 16.64
N VAL A 337 -45.24 -30.41 16.38
CA VAL A 337 -45.65 -29.07 15.93
C VAL A 337 -44.98 -27.92 16.71
N LYS A 338 -44.69 -28.15 18.00
CA LYS A 338 -44.16 -27.16 18.93
C LYS A 338 -42.67 -27.32 19.25
N HIS A 339 -41.99 -28.34 18.74
CA HIS A 339 -40.55 -28.57 18.98
C HIS A 339 -39.71 -27.37 18.49
N GLN A 340 -40.10 -26.77 17.36
CA GLN A 340 -39.50 -25.56 16.79
C GLN A 340 -39.57 -24.30 17.68
N PHE A 341 -40.39 -24.29 18.74
CA PHE A 341 -40.49 -23.18 19.71
C PHE A 341 -39.88 -23.52 21.08
N LEU A 342 -39.10 -24.61 21.18
CA LEU A 342 -38.35 -24.93 22.39
C LEU A 342 -37.07 -24.08 22.44
N PRO A 343 -36.85 -23.28 23.51
CA PRO A 343 -35.67 -22.42 23.60
C PRO A 343 -34.46 -23.21 24.11
N VAL A 344 -33.89 -24.04 23.23
CA VAL A 344 -32.80 -25.00 23.56
C VAL A 344 -31.58 -24.27 24.11
N ASP A 345 -31.05 -23.27 23.39
CA ASP A 345 -29.85 -22.53 23.77
C ASP A 345 -30.03 -21.77 25.09
N LEU A 346 -31.13 -21.02 25.23
CA LEU A 346 -31.40 -20.22 26.44
C LEU A 346 -31.51 -21.10 27.71
N ILE A 347 -32.07 -22.31 27.59
CA ILE A 347 -32.16 -23.25 28.72
C ILE A 347 -30.82 -23.93 29.00
N LEU A 348 -29.98 -24.17 27.98
CA LEU A 348 -28.61 -24.64 28.16
C LEU A 348 -27.74 -23.57 28.86
N GLU A 349 -27.87 -22.30 28.47
CA GLU A 349 -27.14 -21.16 29.06
C GLU A 349 -27.58 -20.84 30.50
N GLU A 350 -28.90 -20.72 30.74
CA GLU A 350 -29.44 -20.29 32.04
C GLU A 350 -29.56 -21.43 33.07
N ASP A 351 -30.00 -22.64 32.67
CA ASP A 351 -30.29 -23.74 33.60
C ASP A 351 -29.25 -24.88 33.57
N ASP A 352 -28.22 -24.85 32.69
CA ASP A 352 -27.31 -25.99 32.47
C ASP A 352 -28.06 -27.29 32.14
N VAL A 353 -29.06 -27.23 31.25
CA VAL A 353 -29.84 -28.39 30.79
C VAL A 353 -29.90 -28.40 29.25
N LEU A 354 -29.39 -29.46 28.61
CA LEU A 354 -29.58 -29.68 27.18
C LEU A 354 -30.97 -30.25 26.92
N ILE A 355 -31.66 -29.70 25.92
CA ILE A 355 -32.88 -30.27 25.36
C ILE A 355 -32.54 -31.02 24.07
N LYS A 356 -32.60 -32.36 24.09
CA LYS A 356 -32.46 -33.19 22.89
C LYS A 356 -33.84 -33.52 22.32
N LEU A 357 -34.03 -33.17 21.04
CA LEU A 357 -35.23 -33.52 20.27
C LEU A 357 -35.28 -35.03 19.97
N PRO A 358 -36.47 -35.63 19.82
CA PRO A 358 -36.61 -37.04 19.47
C PRO A 358 -36.07 -37.37 18.08
N GLU A 359 -35.49 -38.56 17.95
CA GLU A 359 -35.10 -39.16 16.67
C GLU A 359 -36.30 -39.87 16.01
N GLU A 360 -36.17 -40.32 14.76
CA GLU A 360 -37.30 -40.88 14.00
C GLU A 360 -37.88 -42.13 14.67
N GLY A 361 -39.15 -42.02 15.11
CA GLY A 361 -39.86 -43.04 15.88
C GLY A 361 -40.07 -42.71 17.36
N GLU A 362 -39.35 -41.73 17.91
CA GLU A 362 -39.57 -41.22 19.27
C GLU A 362 -40.57 -40.04 19.29
N THR A 363 -41.30 -39.87 20.40
CA THR A 363 -42.29 -38.78 20.57
C THR A 363 -41.93 -37.80 21.69
N ASP A 364 -41.06 -38.21 22.62
CA ASP A 364 -40.74 -37.45 23.83
C ASP A 364 -39.44 -36.66 23.66
N VAL A 365 -39.43 -35.44 24.20
CA VAL A 365 -38.25 -34.58 24.25
C VAL A 365 -37.44 -34.91 25.51
N LYS A 366 -36.13 -35.09 25.37
CA LYS A 366 -35.21 -35.51 26.46
C LYS A 366 -34.48 -34.29 27.04
N PHE A 367 -34.59 -34.11 28.35
CA PHE A 367 -33.89 -33.08 29.12
C PHE A 367 -32.70 -33.72 29.84
N ILE A 368 -31.49 -33.24 29.58
CA ILE A 368 -30.23 -33.79 30.09
C ILE A 368 -29.54 -32.72 30.94
N GLY A 369 -29.25 -32.99 32.21
CA GLY A 369 -28.61 -32.01 33.11
C GLY A 369 -28.59 -32.43 34.57
N GLU A 370 -28.37 -31.49 35.49
CA GLU A 370 -28.48 -31.76 36.93
C GLU A 370 -29.96 -31.91 37.37
N PRO A 371 -30.34 -32.92 38.17
CA PRO A 371 -31.73 -33.21 38.52
C PRO A 371 -32.43 -32.13 39.36
N LYS A 372 -31.68 -31.11 39.84
CA LYS A 372 -32.24 -29.91 40.49
C LYS A 372 -32.68 -28.85 39.48
N LYS A 373 -32.01 -28.77 38.32
CA LYS A 373 -32.22 -27.74 37.29
C LYS A 373 -33.10 -28.22 36.13
N ILE A 374 -33.14 -29.54 35.87
CA ILE A 374 -34.08 -30.15 34.90
C ILE A 374 -35.53 -29.68 35.13
N LYS A 375 -35.95 -29.47 36.38
CA LYS A 375 -37.31 -29.01 36.70
C LYS A 375 -37.56 -27.55 36.33
N THR A 376 -36.60 -26.65 36.54
CA THR A 376 -36.73 -25.24 36.09
C THR A 376 -36.69 -25.14 34.57
N ALA A 377 -35.81 -25.92 33.93
CA ALA A 377 -35.77 -26.07 32.48
C ALA A 377 -37.10 -26.58 31.89
N GLN A 378 -37.70 -27.63 32.47
CA GLN A 378 -39.01 -28.14 32.06
C GLN A 378 -40.13 -27.09 32.24
N GLU A 379 -40.12 -26.33 33.33
CA GLU A 379 -41.09 -25.26 33.56
C GLU A 379 -40.92 -24.09 32.56
N LYS A 380 -39.69 -23.66 32.25
CA LYS A 380 -39.42 -22.66 31.21
C LYS A 380 -39.84 -23.16 29.83
N ALA A 381 -39.44 -24.37 29.44
CA ALA A 381 -39.82 -24.97 28.17
C ALA A 381 -41.35 -25.03 28.02
N ARG A 382 -42.06 -25.58 29.03
CA ARG A 382 -43.54 -25.62 29.05
C ARG A 382 -44.16 -24.23 29.01
N LYS A 383 -43.60 -23.24 29.70
CA LYS A 383 -44.07 -21.85 29.67
C LYS A 383 -43.99 -21.28 28.26
N THR A 384 -42.86 -21.40 27.57
CA THR A 384 -42.71 -20.96 26.17
C THR A 384 -43.65 -21.74 25.24
N THR A 385 -43.66 -23.08 25.30
CA THR A 385 -44.55 -23.95 24.52
C THR A 385 -46.05 -23.67 24.77
N SER A 386 -46.42 -23.14 25.94
CA SER A 386 -47.81 -22.75 26.28
C SER A 386 -48.26 -21.42 25.70
N GLN A 387 -47.33 -20.54 25.30
CA GLN A 387 -47.64 -19.25 24.66
C GLN A 387 -48.17 -19.43 23.23
N TYR A 388 -47.98 -20.60 22.62
CA TYR A 388 -48.37 -20.91 21.25
C TYR A 388 -49.63 -21.78 21.21
N LYS A 389 -50.63 -21.34 20.45
CA LYS A 389 -51.83 -22.06 20.10
C LYS A 389 -51.67 -22.67 18.70
N VAL A 390 -52.14 -23.90 18.51
CA VAL A 390 -52.27 -24.52 17.20
C VAL A 390 -53.75 -24.47 16.81
N GLU A 391 -54.07 -23.94 15.63
CA GLU A 391 -55.38 -24.04 14.99
C GLU A 391 -55.26 -24.91 13.74
N VAL A 392 -56.18 -25.86 13.56
CA VAL A 392 -56.15 -26.78 12.41
C VAL A 392 -57.17 -26.34 11.36
N LEU A 393 -56.72 -26.17 10.13
CA LEU A 393 -57.53 -25.90 8.94
C LEU A 393 -57.52 -27.13 8.03
N ASP A 394 -58.63 -27.85 8.01
CA ASP A 394 -58.80 -29.01 7.12
C ASP A 394 -59.30 -28.57 5.73
N MET A 395 -58.46 -28.76 4.71
CA MET A 395 -58.74 -28.35 3.33
C MET A 395 -59.70 -29.28 2.58
N SER A 396 -59.97 -30.49 3.07
CA SER A 396 -60.79 -31.51 2.40
C SER A 396 -62.20 -31.04 1.95
N LYS A 397 -62.69 -29.96 2.55
CA LYS A 397 -64.01 -29.36 2.31
C LYS A 397 -64.02 -28.29 1.21
N ALA A 398 -62.87 -27.90 0.67
CA ALA A 398 -62.78 -27.00 -0.48
C ALA A 398 -63.35 -27.68 -1.75
N HIS A 399 -63.67 -26.88 -2.77
CA HIS A 399 -64.07 -27.35 -4.12
C HIS A 399 -65.10 -28.50 -4.12
N LYS A 400 -66.12 -28.38 -3.25
CA LYS A 400 -67.22 -29.36 -3.06
C LYS A 400 -66.77 -30.77 -2.65
N GLY A 401 -65.55 -30.93 -2.11
CA GLY A 401 -65.02 -32.21 -1.66
C GLY A 401 -64.25 -33.00 -2.72
N ASN A 402 -63.79 -32.36 -3.80
CA ASN A 402 -62.89 -32.99 -4.77
C ASN A 402 -61.48 -33.16 -4.15
N LEU A 403 -61.26 -34.29 -3.46
CA LEU A 403 -60.01 -34.57 -2.74
C LEU A 403 -58.79 -34.66 -3.67
N GLU A 404 -58.94 -35.13 -4.91
CA GLU A 404 -57.83 -35.22 -5.86
C GLU A 404 -57.32 -33.82 -6.24
N HIS A 405 -58.22 -32.92 -6.62
CA HIS A 405 -57.90 -31.52 -6.91
C HIS A 405 -57.33 -30.79 -5.69
N VAL A 406 -57.88 -31.03 -4.50
CA VAL A 406 -57.39 -30.39 -3.26
C VAL A 406 -56.02 -30.93 -2.82
N ARG A 407 -55.72 -32.22 -3.00
CA ARG A 407 -54.36 -32.77 -2.79
C ARG A 407 -53.36 -32.14 -3.76
N ALA A 408 -53.74 -31.99 -5.03
CA ALA A 408 -52.93 -31.36 -6.05
C ALA A 408 -52.64 -29.88 -5.74
N ILE A 409 -53.67 -29.11 -5.31
CA ILE A 409 -53.49 -27.74 -4.79
C ILE A 409 -52.55 -27.73 -3.57
N ALA A 410 -52.72 -28.64 -2.61
CA ALA A 410 -51.88 -28.68 -1.41
C ALA A 410 -50.40 -28.87 -1.76
N ALA A 411 -50.10 -29.73 -2.73
CA ALA A 411 -48.76 -29.96 -3.24
C ALA A 411 -48.25 -28.76 -4.07
N LEU A 412 -49.08 -28.12 -4.90
CA LEU A 412 -48.71 -26.92 -5.68
C LEU A 412 -48.38 -25.73 -4.76
N LEU A 413 -49.25 -25.43 -3.80
CA LEU A 413 -49.07 -24.35 -2.83
C LEU A 413 -47.82 -24.58 -1.95
N SER A 414 -47.42 -25.84 -1.75
CA SER A 414 -46.16 -26.21 -1.10
C SER A 414 -44.95 -26.06 -2.03
N LYS A 415 -45.01 -26.55 -3.28
CA LYS A 415 -43.97 -26.42 -4.31
C LYS A 415 -43.64 -24.95 -4.61
N ASN A 416 -44.67 -24.12 -4.72
CA ASN A 416 -44.57 -22.68 -5.01
C ASN A 416 -44.28 -21.84 -3.74
N GLY A 417 -44.10 -22.45 -2.57
CA GLY A 417 -43.75 -21.75 -1.33
C GLY A 417 -44.84 -20.84 -0.72
N THR A 418 -46.06 -20.85 -1.26
CA THR A 418 -47.14 -19.91 -0.86
C THR A 418 -47.58 -20.05 0.60
N PHE A 419 -47.43 -21.23 1.21
CA PHE A 419 -47.64 -21.37 2.65
C PHE A 419 -46.59 -20.62 3.48
N SER A 420 -45.38 -20.42 2.94
CA SER A 420 -44.31 -19.65 3.58
C SER A 420 -44.52 -18.14 3.44
N THR A 421 -45.04 -17.67 2.30
CA THR A 421 -45.41 -16.25 2.14
C THR A 421 -46.58 -15.88 3.05
N ILE A 422 -47.67 -16.66 3.02
CA ILE A 422 -48.84 -16.42 3.89
C ILE A 422 -48.47 -16.52 5.38
N ALA A 423 -47.54 -17.40 5.75
CA ALA A 423 -46.99 -17.48 7.11
C ALA A 423 -46.28 -16.18 7.51
N SER A 424 -45.41 -15.68 6.63
CA SER A 424 -44.64 -14.44 6.82
C SER A 424 -45.55 -13.21 6.91
N ASP A 425 -46.48 -13.05 5.97
CA ASP A 425 -47.42 -11.91 5.87
C ASP A 425 -48.33 -11.77 7.10
N ASN A 426 -48.56 -12.87 7.83
CA ASN A 426 -49.43 -12.92 9.01
C ASN A 426 -48.67 -13.16 10.32
N GLU A 427 -47.33 -13.20 10.31
CA GLU A 427 -46.49 -13.53 11.48
C GLU A 427 -46.89 -14.85 12.21
N VAL A 428 -47.33 -15.86 11.46
CA VAL A 428 -47.66 -17.22 11.97
C VAL A 428 -46.72 -18.26 11.38
N VAL A 429 -46.71 -19.47 11.94
CA VAL A 429 -46.07 -20.63 11.28
C VAL A 429 -47.14 -21.55 10.72
N ILE A 430 -46.99 -21.97 9.47
CA ILE A 430 -47.92 -22.85 8.77
C ILE A 430 -47.19 -24.16 8.43
N ASN A 431 -47.67 -25.27 8.99
CA ASN A 431 -47.20 -26.61 8.66
C ASN A 431 -48.22 -27.27 7.70
N PRO A 432 -47.92 -27.37 6.39
CA PRO A 432 -48.70 -28.20 5.46
C PRO A 432 -48.39 -29.70 5.63
N PRO A 433 -49.26 -30.61 5.16
CA PRO A 433 -48.98 -32.04 5.08
C PRO A 433 -47.82 -32.34 4.12
N SER A 434 -47.08 -33.43 4.35
CA SER A 434 -45.98 -33.88 3.48
C SER A 434 -46.49 -34.42 2.14
N LEU A 435 -45.62 -34.44 1.12
CA LEU A 435 -45.94 -35.01 -0.20
C LEU A 435 -46.34 -36.49 -0.11
N GLU A 436 -45.69 -37.26 0.77
CA GLU A 436 -46.04 -38.67 1.05
C GLU A 436 -47.46 -38.80 1.63
N PHE A 437 -47.86 -37.91 2.54
CA PHE A 437 -49.23 -37.88 3.09
C PHE A 437 -50.27 -37.41 2.06
N LEU A 438 -49.86 -36.59 1.08
CA LEU A 438 -50.71 -36.15 -0.03
C LEU A 438 -50.84 -37.21 -1.14
N ALA A 439 -49.88 -38.13 -1.26
CA ALA A 439 -49.93 -39.28 -2.16
C ALA A 439 -50.87 -40.39 -1.65
N ASP A 440 -51.01 -40.57 -0.34
CA ASP A 440 -51.89 -41.58 0.25
C ASP A 440 -53.38 -41.29 -0.04
N GLU A 441 -53.94 -41.97 -1.05
CA GLU A 441 -55.33 -41.81 -1.47
C GLU A 441 -56.35 -42.20 -0.38
N THR A 442 -55.93 -42.95 0.66
CA THR A 442 -56.80 -43.35 1.77
C THR A 442 -57.10 -42.21 2.76
N GLN A 443 -56.28 -41.14 2.78
CA GLN A 443 -56.46 -40.01 3.70
C GLN A 443 -57.64 -39.12 3.27
N THR A 444 -58.70 -39.11 4.09
CA THR A 444 -59.94 -38.34 3.82
C THR A 444 -59.94 -36.91 4.38
N SER A 445 -58.94 -36.54 5.17
CA SER A 445 -58.78 -35.22 5.79
C SER A 445 -57.41 -34.64 5.48
N LEU A 446 -57.35 -33.33 5.20
CA LEU A 446 -56.12 -32.64 4.80
C LEU A 446 -55.84 -31.48 5.77
N PRO A 447 -55.36 -31.79 7.00
CA PRO A 447 -55.10 -30.78 8.02
C PRO A 447 -53.85 -29.97 7.69
N ILE A 448 -54.01 -28.64 7.66
CA ILE A 448 -52.91 -27.68 7.79
C ILE A 448 -52.92 -27.17 9.23
N GLU A 449 -51.76 -27.16 9.88
CA GLU A 449 -51.61 -26.65 11.23
C GLU A 449 -51.06 -25.22 11.20
N ILE A 450 -51.83 -24.26 11.73
CA ILE A 450 -51.43 -22.86 11.87
C ILE A 450 -51.06 -22.62 13.33
N VAL A 451 -49.80 -22.27 13.59
CA VAL A 451 -49.30 -21.96 14.94
C VAL A 451 -49.17 -20.46 15.13
N VAL A 452 -49.80 -19.94 16.18
CA VAL A 452 -49.87 -18.51 16.52
C VAL A 452 -49.61 -18.32 18.02
N LYS A 453 -49.17 -17.13 18.43
CA LYS A 453 -49.14 -16.77 19.86
C LYS A 453 -50.56 -16.56 20.39
N ASN A 454 -50.81 -16.89 21.66
CA ASN A 454 -52.15 -16.86 22.27
C ASN A 454 -52.84 -15.48 22.13
N ASP A 455 -52.06 -14.40 22.27
CA ASP A 455 -52.55 -13.01 22.20
C ASP A 455 -52.88 -12.58 20.76
N ASP A 456 -52.29 -13.25 19.77
CA ASP A 456 -52.34 -12.91 18.33
C ASP A 456 -53.42 -13.69 17.57
N SER A 457 -54.49 -14.17 18.23
CA SER A 457 -55.52 -15.03 17.63
C SER A 457 -56.24 -14.42 16.42
N GLU A 458 -56.09 -13.12 16.13
CA GLU A 458 -56.59 -12.47 14.91
C GLU A 458 -55.69 -12.76 13.69
N LYS A 459 -54.38 -12.88 13.89
CA LYS A 459 -53.40 -13.21 12.83
C LYS A 459 -53.65 -14.60 12.24
N ALA A 460 -53.97 -15.59 13.09
CA ALA A 460 -54.39 -16.91 12.63
C ALA A 460 -55.69 -16.88 11.81
N LYS A 461 -56.63 -15.96 12.10
CA LYS A 461 -57.82 -15.73 11.26
C LYS A 461 -57.47 -15.05 9.94
N GLY A 462 -56.45 -14.18 9.92
CA GLY A 462 -55.84 -13.61 8.72
C GLY A 462 -55.26 -14.70 7.82
N ALA A 463 -54.27 -15.45 8.32
CA ALA A 463 -53.66 -16.56 7.60
C ALA A 463 -54.68 -17.59 7.10
N ARG A 464 -55.67 -17.95 7.93
CA ARG A 464 -56.78 -18.83 7.53
C ARG A 464 -57.63 -18.26 6.38
N ARG A 465 -57.87 -16.95 6.33
CA ARG A 465 -58.55 -16.31 5.19
C ARG A 465 -57.67 -16.35 3.95
N SER A 466 -56.38 -16.05 4.07
CA SER A 466 -55.43 -16.07 2.95
C SER A 466 -55.24 -17.46 2.35
N ILE A 467 -55.12 -18.51 3.17
CA ILE A 467 -55.10 -19.91 2.69
C ILE A 467 -56.40 -20.24 1.96
N VAL A 468 -57.56 -19.91 2.54
CA VAL A 468 -58.86 -20.18 1.91
C VAL A 468 -59.03 -19.39 0.60
N ALA A 469 -58.50 -18.17 0.51
CA ALA A 469 -58.47 -17.40 -0.74
C ALA A 469 -57.57 -18.06 -1.79
N ALA A 470 -56.32 -18.40 -1.45
CA ALA A 470 -55.38 -19.06 -2.35
C ALA A 470 -55.93 -20.40 -2.89
N VAL A 471 -56.56 -21.21 -2.03
CA VAL A 471 -57.20 -22.47 -2.43
C VAL A 471 -58.43 -22.23 -3.31
N ASN A 472 -59.26 -21.24 -3.00
CA ASN A 472 -60.46 -20.94 -3.79
C ASN A 472 -60.15 -20.30 -5.17
N ASN A 473 -59.04 -19.56 -5.27
CA ASN A 473 -58.60 -18.92 -6.52
C ASN A 473 -58.22 -19.94 -7.61
N ILE A 474 -57.84 -21.17 -7.25
CA ILE A 474 -57.50 -22.24 -8.19
C ILE A 474 -58.71 -23.18 -8.33
N THR A 475 -59.60 -22.86 -9.26
CA THR A 475 -60.82 -23.66 -9.48
C THR A 475 -60.53 -24.99 -10.20
N PRO A 476 -61.41 -26.01 -10.08
CA PRO A 476 -61.24 -27.28 -10.81
C PRO A 476 -61.23 -27.16 -12.34
N SER A 477 -61.74 -26.04 -12.88
CA SER A 477 -61.69 -25.67 -14.30
C SER A 477 -60.31 -25.18 -14.77
N GLN A 478 -59.45 -24.76 -13.83
CA GLN A 478 -58.08 -24.28 -14.11
C GLN A 478 -57.01 -25.36 -13.90
N ALA A 479 -57.42 -26.60 -13.61
CA ALA A 479 -56.51 -27.73 -13.46
C ALA A 479 -56.85 -28.84 -14.47
N LYS A 480 -55.83 -29.41 -15.10
CA LYS A 480 -55.97 -30.51 -16.06
C LYS A 480 -55.14 -31.70 -15.60
N ILE A 481 -55.84 -32.79 -15.25
CA ILE A 481 -55.21 -34.07 -14.91
C ILE A 481 -54.81 -34.79 -16.20
N VAL A 482 -53.55 -35.14 -16.30
CA VAL A 482 -52.88 -35.82 -17.40
C VAL A 482 -52.38 -37.16 -16.85
N ALA A 483 -53.14 -38.22 -17.14
CA ALA A 483 -52.93 -39.58 -16.64
C ALA A 483 -52.77 -40.60 -17.78
N ASP A 484 -52.45 -40.11 -18.98
CA ASP A 484 -52.20 -40.90 -20.19
C ASP A 484 -50.71 -41.12 -20.47
N ILE A 485 -49.82 -40.47 -19.69
CA ILE A 485 -48.36 -40.65 -19.75
C ILE A 485 -47.96 -41.90 -18.95
N ASP A 486 -47.15 -42.77 -19.57
CA ASP A 486 -46.62 -43.98 -18.91
C ASP A 486 -45.62 -43.63 -17.79
N SER A 487 -45.62 -44.41 -16.69
CA SER A 487 -44.73 -44.22 -15.54
C SER A 487 -43.25 -44.17 -15.95
N PHE A 488 -42.89 -44.90 -17.01
CA PHE A 488 -41.57 -44.90 -17.62
C PHE A 488 -41.08 -43.51 -18.09
N PHE A 489 -41.99 -42.60 -18.50
CA PHE A 489 -41.64 -41.25 -18.96
C PHE A 489 -41.84 -40.15 -17.90
N ILE A 490 -42.40 -40.44 -16.73
CA ILE A 490 -42.71 -39.43 -15.70
C ILE A 490 -41.46 -38.73 -15.19
N ALA A 491 -40.32 -39.41 -15.12
CA ALA A 491 -39.04 -38.81 -14.76
C ALA A 491 -38.57 -37.69 -15.73
N LYS A 492 -39.07 -37.68 -16.98
CA LYS A 492 -38.74 -36.67 -18.02
C LYS A 492 -39.80 -35.57 -18.14
N VAL A 493 -40.96 -35.72 -17.50
CA VAL A 493 -42.02 -34.71 -17.49
C VAL A 493 -41.55 -33.34 -16.97
N PRO A 494 -40.79 -33.24 -15.85
CA PRO A 494 -40.28 -31.95 -15.36
C PRO A 494 -39.48 -31.18 -16.41
N GLU A 495 -38.52 -31.83 -17.07
CA GLU A 495 -37.69 -31.22 -18.12
C GLU A 495 -38.53 -30.67 -19.28
N THR A 496 -39.59 -31.39 -19.68
CA THR A 496 -40.49 -30.94 -20.75
C THR A 496 -41.46 -29.83 -20.37
N LEU A 497 -41.83 -29.68 -19.09
CA LEU A 497 -42.79 -28.67 -18.63
C LEU A 497 -42.13 -27.40 -18.09
N ASP A 498 -40.99 -27.54 -17.42
CA ASP A 498 -40.16 -26.41 -16.98
C ASP A 498 -39.68 -25.59 -18.21
N ALA A 499 -39.40 -26.26 -19.33
CA ALA A 499 -39.03 -25.63 -20.61
C ALA A 499 -40.15 -24.80 -21.28
N VAL A 500 -41.37 -24.86 -20.76
CA VAL A 500 -42.55 -24.08 -21.22
C VAL A 500 -43.14 -23.25 -20.06
N GLU A 501 -42.38 -23.10 -18.96
CA GLU A 501 -42.73 -22.33 -17.76
C GLU A 501 -44.09 -22.72 -17.13
N ALA A 502 -44.55 -23.95 -17.38
CA ALA A 502 -45.87 -24.42 -16.95
C ALA A 502 -45.92 -24.74 -15.45
N GLN A 503 -47.03 -24.40 -14.79
CA GLN A 503 -47.25 -24.83 -13.40
C GLN A 503 -47.82 -26.26 -13.38
N TYR A 504 -47.11 -27.17 -12.70
CA TYR A 504 -47.53 -28.56 -12.56
C TYR A 504 -47.08 -29.21 -11.25
N VAL A 505 -47.76 -30.28 -10.90
CA VAL A 505 -47.44 -31.22 -9.82
C VAL A 505 -47.52 -32.65 -10.36
N ILE A 506 -46.71 -33.57 -9.81
CA ILE A 506 -46.81 -35.01 -10.08
C ILE A 506 -47.22 -35.70 -8.78
N LEU A 507 -48.30 -36.50 -8.81
CA LEU A 507 -48.80 -37.30 -7.69
C LEU A 507 -49.34 -38.63 -8.22
N ASN A 508 -48.94 -39.75 -7.63
CA ASN A 508 -49.43 -41.11 -7.96
C ASN A 508 -49.42 -41.40 -9.46
N ASP A 509 -48.28 -41.14 -10.10
CA ASP A 509 -48.04 -41.28 -11.55
C ASP A 509 -49.01 -40.49 -12.46
N LYS A 510 -49.70 -39.49 -11.89
CA LYS A 510 -50.56 -38.53 -12.61
C LYS A 510 -49.87 -37.17 -12.63
N VAL A 511 -49.80 -36.55 -13.80
CA VAL A 511 -49.31 -35.17 -13.98
C VAL A 511 -50.51 -34.24 -13.90
N ILE A 512 -50.45 -33.18 -13.09
CA ILE A 512 -51.56 -32.25 -12.90
C ILE A 512 -51.06 -30.85 -13.27
N LEU A 513 -51.54 -30.34 -14.40
CA LEU A 513 -51.24 -29.02 -14.95
C LEU A 513 -52.19 -27.98 -14.34
N PHE A 514 -51.70 -26.76 -14.13
CA PHE A 514 -52.47 -25.65 -13.59
C PHE A 514 -52.29 -24.37 -14.42
N ASP A 515 -53.38 -23.62 -14.59
CA ASP A 515 -53.38 -22.24 -15.07
C ASP A 515 -53.68 -21.29 -13.91
N VAL A 516 -52.64 -20.56 -13.51
CA VAL A 516 -52.68 -19.60 -12.40
C VAL A 516 -52.27 -18.22 -12.92
N ALA A 517 -53.07 -17.67 -13.84
CA ALA A 517 -52.97 -16.28 -14.23
C ALA A 517 -53.18 -15.35 -13.02
N GLU A 518 -52.20 -14.50 -12.73
CA GLU A 518 -52.31 -13.50 -11.66
C GLU A 518 -53.31 -12.42 -12.06
N LYS A 519 -54.50 -12.43 -11.44
CA LYS A 519 -55.48 -11.36 -11.61
C LYS A 519 -55.06 -10.13 -10.79
N GLU A 520 -54.32 -9.22 -11.42
CA GLU A 520 -54.23 -7.84 -10.94
C GLU A 520 -55.64 -7.23 -10.84
N GLY A 521 -55.85 -6.35 -9.84
CA GLY A 521 -57.18 -5.92 -9.43
C GLY A 521 -57.84 -4.92 -10.40
N GLY A 522 -58.67 -5.42 -11.30
CA GLY A 522 -59.64 -4.62 -12.06
C GLY A 522 -60.96 -4.47 -11.31
N ASP A 523 -61.31 -3.24 -10.95
CA ASP A 523 -62.58 -2.89 -10.28
C ASP A 523 -63.61 -2.42 -11.34
N ASP A 524 -64.10 -3.35 -12.17
CA ASP A 524 -65.27 -3.14 -13.04
C ASP A 524 -65.91 -4.47 -13.50
N PHE A 525 -67.12 -4.41 -14.08
CA PHE A 525 -67.84 -5.58 -14.60
C PHE A 525 -67.34 -6.01 -16.00
N ASP A 526 -66.49 -7.04 -16.05
CA ASP A 526 -66.28 -7.84 -17.28
C ASP A 526 -67.15 -9.11 -17.26
N ASP A 527 -67.71 -9.46 -18.42
CA ASP A 527 -68.58 -10.64 -18.58
C ASP A 527 -67.78 -11.96 -18.61
N PHE A 528 -68.38 -13.02 -18.06
CA PHE A 528 -67.78 -14.37 -18.03
C PHE A 528 -67.87 -15.06 -19.41
N GLU A 529 -66.88 -14.86 -20.27
CA GLU A 529 -66.61 -15.81 -21.37
C GLU A 529 -65.66 -16.92 -20.90
N ASP A 530 -66.09 -18.17 -21.05
CA ASP A 530 -65.32 -19.40 -20.73
C ASP A 530 -64.14 -19.60 -21.71
N SER A 531 -63.14 -18.73 -21.57
CA SER A 531 -61.83 -18.85 -22.20
C SER A 531 -60.99 -19.89 -21.45
N THR A 532 -61.23 -21.17 -21.73
CA THR A 532 -60.30 -22.26 -21.36
C THR A 532 -58.94 -21.92 -21.96
N SER A 533 -57.97 -21.57 -21.10
CA SER A 533 -56.77 -20.85 -21.52
C SER A 533 -55.89 -21.66 -22.47
N ASP A 534 -55.36 -20.97 -23.47
CA ASP A 534 -54.33 -21.52 -24.38
C ASP A 534 -53.14 -22.09 -23.59
N ALA A 535 -52.87 -21.59 -22.38
CA ALA A 535 -51.83 -22.08 -21.48
C ALA A 535 -52.00 -23.56 -21.10
N LEU A 536 -53.19 -24.01 -20.69
CA LEU A 536 -53.44 -25.43 -20.39
C LEU A 536 -53.35 -26.32 -21.64
N GLU A 537 -53.71 -25.78 -22.80
CA GLU A 537 -53.53 -26.49 -24.07
C GLU A 537 -52.07 -26.58 -24.48
N VAL A 538 -51.29 -25.49 -24.37
CA VAL A 538 -49.86 -25.44 -24.71
C VAL A 538 -49.04 -26.33 -23.79
N ALA A 539 -49.25 -26.26 -22.47
CA ALA A 539 -48.60 -27.14 -21.51
C ALA A 539 -48.97 -28.62 -21.75
N ASN A 540 -50.22 -28.92 -22.12
CA ASN A 540 -50.61 -30.28 -22.49
C ASN A 540 -49.99 -30.72 -23.83
N LYS A 541 -49.83 -29.81 -24.81
CA LYS A 541 -49.22 -30.10 -26.12
C LYS A 541 -47.71 -30.30 -26.05
N ALA A 542 -47.03 -29.65 -25.09
CA ALA A 542 -45.60 -29.92 -24.82
C ALA A 542 -45.34 -31.42 -24.52
N LEU A 543 -46.29 -32.06 -23.83
CA LEU A 543 -46.28 -33.48 -23.48
C LEU A 543 -46.62 -34.42 -24.66
N ASP A 544 -47.09 -33.91 -25.82
CA ASP A 544 -47.40 -34.76 -26.98
C ASP A 544 -46.13 -35.46 -27.51
N ASN A 545 -44.96 -34.85 -27.36
CA ASN A 545 -43.67 -35.49 -27.67
C ASN A 545 -43.44 -36.77 -26.82
N LEU A 546 -43.85 -36.77 -25.55
CA LEU A 546 -43.77 -37.94 -24.68
C LEU A 546 -44.83 -38.98 -25.04
N ARG A 547 -46.03 -38.56 -25.48
CA ARG A 547 -47.08 -39.46 -26.00
C ARG A 547 -46.66 -40.15 -27.29
N GLU A 548 -45.99 -39.46 -28.20
CA GLU A 548 -45.44 -40.06 -29.42
C GLU A 548 -44.32 -41.07 -29.10
N LEU A 549 -43.45 -40.78 -28.13
CA LEU A 549 -42.45 -41.73 -27.64
C LEU A 549 -43.09 -42.93 -26.92
N GLN A 550 -44.19 -42.74 -26.20
CA GLN A 550 -44.95 -43.81 -25.55
C GLN A 550 -45.59 -44.77 -26.54
N ALA A 551 -45.96 -44.32 -27.75
CA ALA A 551 -46.37 -45.21 -28.84
C ALA A 551 -45.23 -46.12 -29.37
N SER A 552 -43.99 -45.90 -28.94
CA SER A 552 -42.83 -46.77 -29.22
C SER A 552 -42.45 -47.71 -28.07
N LEU A 553 -43.15 -47.67 -26.93
CA LEU A 553 -42.99 -48.65 -25.85
C LEU A 553 -43.68 -49.98 -26.18
N ASP A 554 -43.17 -51.07 -25.63
CA ASP A 554 -43.80 -52.40 -25.64
C ASP A 554 -43.69 -53.04 -24.24
N THR A 555 -44.58 -53.98 -23.92
CA THR A 555 -44.65 -54.64 -22.61
C THR A 555 -44.80 -56.15 -22.78
N VAL A 556 -43.76 -56.90 -22.41
CA VAL A 556 -43.69 -58.35 -22.60
C VAL A 556 -43.52 -59.05 -21.27
N VAL A 557 -44.54 -59.80 -20.86
CA VAL A 557 -44.47 -60.70 -19.71
C VAL A 557 -44.02 -62.09 -20.17
N LEU A 558 -42.84 -62.53 -19.71
CA LEU A 558 -42.32 -63.88 -19.98
C LEU A 558 -42.65 -64.81 -18.81
N LYS A 559 -43.19 -66.01 -19.12
CA LYS A 559 -43.42 -67.05 -18.11
C LYS A 559 -42.15 -67.88 -17.94
N VAL A 560 -41.48 -67.72 -16.80
CA VAL A 560 -40.21 -68.36 -16.47
C VAL A 560 -40.28 -68.84 -15.02
N PRO A 561 -40.17 -70.15 -14.74
CA PRO A 561 -40.19 -70.68 -13.38
C PRO A 561 -39.17 -69.99 -12.46
N SER A 562 -39.53 -69.78 -11.19
CA SER A 562 -38.67 -69.07 -10.22
C SER A 562 -37.21 -69.59 -10.18
N GLY A 563 -37.01 -70.91 -10.20
CA GLY A 563 -35.68 -71.56 -10.24
C GLY A 563 -34.91 -71.47 -11.56
N GLU A 564 -35.48 -70.81 -12.58
CA GLU A 564 -34.83 -70.46 -13.84
C GLU A 564 -34.57 -68.95 -13.96
N GLN A 565 -35.39 -68.11 -13.30
CA GLN A 565 -35.14 -66.67 -13.18
C GLN A 565 -33.78 -66.36 -12.51
N THR A 566 -33.29 -67.25 -11.64
CA THR A 566 -31.94 -67.14 -11.04
C THR A 566 -30.80 -67.23 -12.06
N HIS A 567 -31.02 -67.81 -13.25
CA HIS A 567 -30.04 -67.78 -14.35
C HIS A 567 -30.14 -66.48 -15.17
N ILE A 568 -31.27 -65.78 -15.11
CA ILE A 568 -31.45 -64.45 -15.73
C ILE A 568 -30.76 -63.39 -14.87
N SER A 569 -30.97 -63.39 -13.55
CA SER A 569 -30.25 -62.50 -12.61
C SER A 569 -28.75 -62.84 -12.54
N GLY A 570 -28.43 -64.12 -12.42
CA GLY A 570 -27.06 -64.59 -12.18
C GLY A 570 -26.52 -64.15 -10.80
N PRO A 571 -25.24 -64.46 -10.50
CA PRO A 571 -24.62 -63.99 -9.27
C PRO A 571 -24.56 -62.46 -9.24
N HIS A 572 -25.02 -61.84 -8.15
CA HIS A 572 -24.98 -60.38 -7.92
C HIS A 572 -25.62 -59.50 -9.03
N ASN A 573 -26.66 -60.02 -9.69
CA ASN A 573 -27.35 -59.41 -10.83
C ASN A 573 -26.43 -59.14 -12.05
N THR A 574 -25.33 -59.90 -12.20
CA THR A 574 -24.33 -59.67 -13.26
C THR A 574 -24.83 -60.04 -14.65
N THR A 575 -25.57 -61.13 -14.86
CA THR A 575 -26.13 -61.44 -16.18
C THR A 575 -27.21 -60.44 -16.59
N LEU A 576 -28.08 -60.00 -15.67
CA LEU A 576 -29.02 -58.89 -15.96
C LEU A 576 -28.29 -57.63 -16.41
N LYS A 577 -27.22 -57.22 -15.72
CA LYS A 577 -26.37 -56.10 -16.12
C LYS A 577 -25.70 -56.33 -17.49
N CYS A 578 -25.31 -57.56 -17.83
CA CYS A 578 -24.75 -57.90 -19.14
C CYS A 578 -25.79 -58.04 -20.27
N ILE A 579 -27.08 -58.15 -19.95
CA ILE A 579 -28.17 -58.00 -20.92
C ILE A 579 -28.41 -56.52 -21.17
N LEU A 580 -28.65 -55.74 -20.11
CA LEU A 580 -28.93 -54.30 -20.19
C LEU A 580 -27.76 -53.47 -20.73
N ALA A 581 -26.50 -53.91 -20.57
CA ALA A 581 -25.33 -53.23 -21.14
C ALA A 581 -25.20 -53.34 -22.68
N ASN A 582 -26.06 -54.11 -23.36
CA ASN A 582 -26.18 -54.14 -24.83
C ASN A 582 -27.27 -53.18 -25.37
N VAL A 583 -27.87 -52.39 -24.48
CA VAL A 583 -29.10 -51.62 -24.65
C VAL A 583 -28.82 -50.19 -24.13
N GLU A 584 -29.57 -49.17 -24.54
CA GLU A 584 -29.35 -47.81 -24.04
C GLU A 584 -29.68 -47.71 -22.53
N PRO A 585 -29.00 -46.85 -21.74
CA PRO A 585 -29.32 -46.67 -20.33
C PRO A 585 -30.74 -46.10 -20.16
N ASP A 586 -31.45 -46.55 -19.12
CA ASP A 586 -32.80 -46.09 -18.76
C ASP A 586 -33.84 -46.20 -19.91
N SER A 587 -33.66 -47.19 -20.79
CA SER A 587 -34.49 -47.47 -21.97
C SER A 587 -35.44 -48.68 -21.82
N VAL A 588 -35.08 -49.65 -20.95
CA VAL A 588 -35.85 -50.86 -20.65
C VAL A 588 -35.72 -51.21 -19.16
N VAL A 589 -36.87 -51.35 -18.51
CA VAL A 589 -37.01 -51.92 -17.16
C VAL A 589 -37.23 -53.43 -17.28
N VAL A 590 -36.48 -54.21 -16.50
CA VAL A 590 -36.65 -55.66 -16.35
C VAL A 590 -36.81 -55.99 -14.88
N GLU A 591 -37.99 -56.49 -14.51
CA GLU A 591 -38.28 -56.96 -13.16
C GLU A 591 -38.45 -58.49 -13.14
N LEU A 592 -37.84 -59.12 -12.14
CA LEU A 592 -38.00 -60.54 -11.86
C LEU A 592 -39.08 -60.74 -10.79
N HIS A 593 -39.83 -61.83 -10.90
CA HIS A 593 -40.96 -62.15 -10.03
C HIS A 593 -42.07 -61.06 -10.02
N SER A 594 -42.35 -60.41 -11.15
CA SER A 594 -43.46 -59.45 -11.29
C SER A 594 -44.17 -59.56 -12.64
N ASN A 595 -45.32 -58.89 -12.74
CA ASN A 595 -46.11 -58.70 -13.95
C ASN A 595 -46.84 -57.33 -13.89
N ALA A 596 -47.63 -57.03 -14.93
CA ALA A 596 -48.39 -55.76 -15.06
C ALA A 596 -49.51 -55.55 -14.01
N SER A 597 -49.55 -56.33 -12.92
CA SER A 597 -50.46 -56.15 -11.78
C SER A 597 -49.76 -56.32 -10.42
N GLY A 598 -48.42 -56.37 -10.39
CA GLY A 598 -47.63 -56.51 -9.17
C GLY A 598 -46.78 -57.79 -9.15
N THR A 599 -46.55 -58.33 -7.95
CA THR A 599 -45.63 -59.46 -7.72
C THR A 599 -46.21 -60.80 -8.24
N SER A 600 -45.40 -61.59 -8.96
CA SER A 600 -45.77 -62.87 -9.57
C SER A 600 -44.54 -63.81 -9.68
N ASP A 601 -44.40 -64.77 -8.76
CA ASP A 601 -43.21 -65.62 -8.55
C ASP A 601 -42.61 -66.30 -9.79
N ASN A 602 -43.42 -66.55 -10.84
CA ASN A 602 -43.05 -67.33 -12.03
C ASN A 602 -43.20 -66.54 -13.35
N GLU A 603 -43.24 -65.21 -13.26
CA GLU A 603 -43.29 -64.31 -14.40
C GLU A 603 -42.16 -63.28 -14.31
N VAL A 604 -41.74 -62.77 -15.47
CA VAL A 604 -40.73 -61.73 -15.64
C VAL A 604 -41.36 -60.61 -16.46
N TYR A 605 -41.34 -59.40 -15.92
CA TYR A 605 -41.89 -58.21 -16.55
C TYR A 605 -40.78 -57.45 -17.29
N ILE A 606 -41.04 -57.11 -18.55
CA ILE A 606 -40.11 -56.35 -19.41
C ILE A 606 -40.93 -55.23 -20.06
N HIS A 607 -40.52 -53.99 -19.83
CA HIS A 607 -41.19 -52.80 -20.33
C HIS A 607 -40.16 -51.76 -20.76
N GLY A 608 -40.35 -51.12 -21.92
CA GLY A 608 -39.40 -50.16 -22.48
C GLY A 608 -39.56 -50.00 -23.98
N LEU A 609 -38.58 -49.37 -24.64
CA LEU A 609 -38.59 -49.15 -26.09
C LEU A 609 -38.66 -50.47 -26.86
N LYS A 610 -39.60 -50.57 -27.81
CA LYS A 610 -39.95 -51.83 -28.49
C LYS A 610 -38.76 -52.56 -29.13
N SER A 611 -37.88 -51.82 -29.82
CA SER A 611 -36.66 -52.36 -30.44
C SER A 611 -35.71 -53.03 -29.44
N GLU A 612 -35.78 -52.62 -28.18
CA GLU A 612 -34.90 -53.04 -27.10
C GLU A 612 -35.57 -54.08 -26.19
N VAL A 613 -36.88 -53.98 -25.97
CA VAL A 613 -37.69 -55.09 -25.42
C VAL A 613 -37.54 -56.34 -26.30
N GLU A 614 -37.53 -56.21 -27.63
CA GLU A 614 -37.29 -57.33 -28.55
C GLU A 614 -35.87 -57.93 -28.41
N THR A 615 -34.82 -57.14 -28.20
CA THR A 615 -33.46 -57.67 -27.97
C THR A 615 -33.31 -58.30 -26.60
N VAL A 616 -33.81 -57.66 -25.53
CA VAL A 616 -33.80 -58.18 -24.16
C VAL A 616 -34.58 -59.50 -24.07
N VAL A 617 -35.77 -59.59 -24.68
CA VAL A 617 -36.56 -60.84 -24.74
C VAL A 617 -35.83 -61.95 -25.48
N LYS A 618 -35.14 -61.64 -26.58
CA LYS A 618 -34.31 -62.60 -27.33
C LYS A 618 -33.09 -63.04 -26.53
N ASP A 619 -32.46 -62.12 -25.82
CA ASP A 619 -31.27 -62.37 -25.01
C ASP A 619 -31.61 -63.25 -23.79
N ILE A 620 -32.68 -62.95 -23.06
CA ILE A 620 -33.20 -63.79 -21.97
C ILE A 620 -33.51 -65.22 -22.48
N LYS A 621 -34.17 -65.36 -23.63
CA LYS A 621 -34.45 -66.67 -24.25
C LYS A 621 -33.17 -67.43 -24.62
N SER A 622 -32.13 -66.74 -25.12
CA SER A 622 -30.85 -67.39 -25.41
C SER A 622 -30.11 -67.82 -24.13
N ILE A 623 -30.13 -67.02 -23.07
CA ILE A 623 -29.53 -67.37 -21.77
C ILE A 623 -30.24 -68.56 -21.12
N LEU A 624 -31.57 -68.67 -21.23
CA LEU A 624 -32.31 -69.84 -20.75
C LEU A 624 -31.92 -71.12 -21.50
N ALA A 625 -31.80 -71.06 -22.83
CA ALA A 625 -31.34 -72.20 -23.64
C ALA A 625 -29.87 -72.57 -23.34
N GLU A 626 -28.97 -71.58 -23.22
CA GLU A 626 -27.58 -71.82 -22.84
C GLU A 626 -27.46 -72.37 -21.40
N ALA A 627 -28.38 -72.04 -20.49
CA ALA A 627 -28.41 -72.59 -19.14
C ALA A 627 -28.82 -74.08 -19.10
N GLU A 628 -29.59 -74.58 -20.08
CA GLU A 628 -29.83 -76.02 -20.24
C GLU A 628 -28.56 -76.76 -20.70
N GLU A 629 -27.86 -76.22 -21.70
CA GLU A 629 -26.56 -76.78 -22.16
C GLU A 629 -25.49 -76.72 -21.06
N TYR A 630 -25.49 -75.66 -20.23
CA TYR A 630 -24.57 -75.48 -19.12
C TYR A 630 -24.76 -76.54 -18.03
N LYS A 631 -26.01 -76.87 -17.69
CA LYS A 631 -26.36 -77.95 -16.75
C LYS A 631 -25.86 -79.32 -17.20
N ALA A 632 -25.74 -79.55 -18.51
CA ALA A 632 -25.23 -80.81 -19.08
C ALA A 632 -23.68 -80.88 -19.14
N THR A 633 -23.00 -79.75 -19.26
CA THR A 633 -21.55 -79.70 -19.61
C THR A 633 -20.64 -79.35 -18.43
N GLY A 634 -21.16 -78.75 -17.36
CA GLY A 634 -20.42 -78.50 -16.12
C GLY A 634 -19.55 -77.23 -16.09
N GLY A 635 -19.53 -76.45 -17.17
CA GLY A 635 -18.90 -75.13 -17.23
C GLY A 635 -18.41 -74.75 -18.62
N PHE A 636 -18.40 -73.45 -18.93
CA PHE A 636 -17.77 -72.89 -20.12
C PHE A 636 -16.49 -72.13 -19.73
N SER A 637 -15.42 -72.28 -20.52
CA SER A 637 -14.16 -71.55 -20.34
C SER A 637 -13.59 -71.08 -21.67
N ALA A 638 -13.12 -69.84 -21.70
CA ALA A 638 -12.55 -69.19 -22.88
C ALA A 638 -11.13 -68.69 -22.59
N THR A 639 -10.16 -69.08 -23.40
CA THR A 639 -8.76 -68.63 -23.28
C THR A 639 -8.47 -67.38 -24.11
N LEU A 640 -7.49 -66.59 -23.67
CA LEU A 640 -7.00 -65.36 -24.30
C LEU A 640 -5.49 -65.25 -24.13
N GLU A 641 -4.76 -64.93 -25.20
CA GLU A 641 -3.34 -64.56 -25.12
C GLU A 641 -3.17 -63.06 -24.81
N VAL A 642 -2.34 -62.72 -23.83
CA VAL A 642 -1.95 -61.33 -23.50
C VAL A 642 -0.41 -61.23 -23.42
N PRO A 643 0.23 -60.18 -23.97
CA PRO A 643 1.69 -60.03 -23.87
C PRO A 643 2.16 -59.82 -22.42
N THR A 644 3.26 -60.48 -22.03
CA THR A 644 3.76 -60.51 -20.64
C THR A 644 4.04 -59.12 -20.07
N PHE A 645 4.65 -58.23 -20.86
CA PHE A 645 4.99 -56.87 -20.44
C PHE A 645 3.77 -56.00 -20.07
N VAL A 646 2.56 -56.40 -20.48
CA VAL A 646 1.29 -55.74 -20.16
C VAL A 646 0.55 -56.44 -19.01
N LEU A 647 0.87 -57.72 -18.75
CA LEU A 647 0.12 -58.60 -17.85
C LEU A 647 -0.03 -58.01 -16.44
N SER A 648 1.06 -57.51 -15.84
CA SER A 648 1.03 -56.87 -14.51
C SER A 648 0.11 -55.63 -14.45
N ARG A 649 -0.04 -54.91 -15.57
CA ARG A 649 -0.90 -53.72 -15.71
C ARG A 649 -2.37 -54.11 -15.98
N VAL A 650 -2.60 -55.23 -16.67
CA VAL A 650 -3.92 -55.86 -16.86
C VAL A 650 -4.45 -56.46 -15.55
N ILE A 651 -3.58 -57.06 -14.73
CA ILE A 651 -3.91 -57.53 -13.37
C ILE A 651 -4.22 -56.35 -12.45
N GLY A 652 -3.37 -55.31 -12.46
CA GLY A 652 -3.48 -54.15 -11.57
C GLY A 652 -2.84 -54.37 -10.19
N LYS A 653 -2.68 -53.29 -9.42
CA LYS A 653 -2.06 -53.36 -8.08
C LYS A 653 -2.93 -54.21 -7.15
N GLY A 654 -2.43 -55.34 -6.67
CA GLY A 654 -3.21 -56.26 -5.84
C GLY A 654 -4.37 -56.95 -6.60
N GLY A 655 -4.31 -57.00 -7.94
CA GLY A 655 -5.35 -57.63 -8.76
C GLY A 655 -6.59 -56.79 -9.02
N THR A 656 -6.61 -55.49 -8.66
CA THR A 656 -7.81 -54.64 -8.74
C THR A 656 -8.53 -54.69 -10.09
N ASN A 657 -7.79 -54.57 -11.19
CA ASN A 657 -8.39 -54.46 -12.53
C ASN A 657 -9.04 -55.79 -12.94
N LEU A 658 -8.36 -56.90 -12.66
CA LEU A 658 -8.86 -58.25 -12.94
C LEU A 658 -10.00 -58.65 -11.99
N ASN A 659 -9.97 -58.20 -10.74
CA ASN A 659 -11.07 -58.34 -9.79
C ASN A 659 -12.30 -57.54 -10.25
N THR A 660 -12.16 -56.27 -10.67
CA THR A 660 -13.31 -55.52 -11.19
C THR A 660 -13.99 -56.18 -12.39
N ILE A 661 -13.26 -56.91 -13.24
CA ILE A 661 -13.83 -57.67 -14.36
C ILE A 661 -14.49 -58.96 -13.85
N ARG A 662 -13.86 -59.68 -12.92
CA ARG A 662 -14.45 -60.83 -12.21
C ARG A 662 -15.78 -60.46 -11.55
N ASP A 663 -15.85 -59.30 -10.91
CA ASP A 663 -17.02 -58.84 -10.15
C ASP A 663 -18.11 -58.25 -11.07
N GLN A 664 -17.72 -57.49 -12.11
CA GLN A 664 -18.65 -56.91 -13.09
C GLN A 664 -19.37 -57.97 -13.92
N TYR A 665 -18.65 -59.03 -14.34
CA TYR A 665 -19.19 -60.08 -15.21
C TYR A 665 -19.52 -61.39 -14.47
N GLY A 666 -19.17 -61.52 -13.19
CA GLY A 666 -19.42 -62.74 -12.40
C GLY A 666 -18.60 -63.96 -12.84
N VAL A 667 -17.34 -63.75 -13.29
CA VAL A 667 -16.50 -64.78 -13.94
C VAL A 667 -15.21 -65.10 -13.17
N LYS A 668 -14.79 -66.36 -13.21
CA LYS A 668 -13.51 -66.81 -12.65
C LYS A 668 -12.39 -66.65 -13.69
N ILE A 669 -11.50 -65.70 -13.45
CA ILE A 669 -10.33 -65.43 -14.30
C ILE A 669 -9.08 -66.05 -13.65
N ASP A 670 -8.50 -67.06 -14.29
CA ASP A 670 -7.25 -67.73 -13.89
C ASP A 670 -6.14 -67.43 -14.92
N ILE A 671 -4.89 -67.32 -14.47
CA ILE A 671 -3.74 -67.00 -15.34
C ILE A 671 -2.78 -68.20 -15.35
N ALA A 672 -2.36 -68.64 -16.53
CA ALA A 672 -1.42 -69.74 -16.71
C ALA A 672 0.02 -69.22 -16.81
N GLY A 673 0.79 -69.36 -15.72
CA GLY A 673 2.22 -69.09 -15.67
C GLY A 673 2.72 -68.79 -14.25
N GLU A 674 3.92 -69.29 -13.90
CA GLU A 674 4.57 -68.92 -12.63
C GLU A 674 5.14 -67.51 -12.72
N ALA A 675 4.53 -66.55 -12.01
CA ALA A 675 4.94 -65.15 -12.03
C ALA A 675 6.17 -64.89 -11.15
N ARG A 676 7.37 -65.06 -11.71
CA ARG A 676 8.66 -64.61 -11.14
C ARG A 676 9.62 -64.09 -12.20
N ASP A 677 9.56 -62.78 -12.45
CA ASP A 677 10.68 -61.83 -12.37
C ASP A 677 10.39 -60.56 -13.19
N ASP A 678 10.55 -59.39 -12.59
CA ASP A 678 10.14 -58.09 -13.16
C ASP A 678 11.09 -57.54 -14.27
N GLU A 679 12.17 -58.24 -14.61
CA GLU A 679 13.24 -57.71 -15.48
C GLU A 679 13.21 -58.18 -16.95
N VAL A 680 12.34 -59.12 -17.35
CA VAL A 680 12.36 -59.68 -18.73
C VAL A 680 11.58 -58.81 -19.71
N THR A 681 12.26 -57.86 -20.36
CA THR A 681 11.67 -56.88 -21.30
C THR A 681 11.34 -57.42 -22.71
N ASP A 682 11.15 -58.73 -22.87
CA ASP A 682 10.95 -59.36 -24.18
C ASP A 682 9.51 -59.23 -24.70
N LYS A 683 9.31 -58.26 -25.60
CA LYS A 683 8.03 -57.95 -26.26
C LYS A 683 7.38 -59.10 -27.06
N SER A 684 8.09 -60.22 -27.23
CA SER A 684 7.59 -61.39 -27.97
C SER A 684 6.92 -62.45 -27.09
N LEU A 685 7.02 -62.35 -25.76
CA LEU A 685 6.44 -63.34 -24.85
C LEU A 685 4.94 -63.06 -24.63
N LYS A 686 4.13 -64.12 -24.70
CA LYS A 686 2.69 -64.12 -24.42
C LYS A 686 2.39 -65.05 -23.27
N THR A 687 1.31 -64.75 -22.55
CA THR A 687 0.76 -65.53 -21.43
C THR A 687 -0.71 -65.79 -21.66
N GLU A 688 -1.17 -66.99 -21.30
CA GLU A 688 -2.57 -67.39 -21.45
C GLU A 688 -3.38 -67.04 -20.20
N ILE A 689 -4.54 -66.43 -20.41
CA ILE A 689 -5.56 -66.13 -19.40
C ILE A 689 -6.80 -66.96 -19.73
N SER A 690 -7.31 -67.70 -18.76
CA SER A 690 -8.55 -68.48 -18.87
C SER A 690 -9.68 -67.78 -18.13
N VAL A 691 -10.82 -67.61 -18.78
CA VAL A 691 -12.03 -67.00 -18.23
C VAL A 691 -13.14 -68.04 -18.20
N ALA A 692 -13.55 -68.48 -17.01
CA ALA A 692 -14.60 -69.47 -16.82
C ALA A 692 -15.85 -68.87 -16.16
N GLY A 693 -17.04 -69.27 -16.61
CA GLY A 693 -18.31 -68.77 -16.10
C GLY A 693 -19.46 -69.01 -17.09
N ILE A 694 -20.53 -68.23 -16.97
CA ILE A 694 -21.63 -68.22 -17.95
C ILE A 694 -21.06 -67.71 -19.28
N LYS A 695 -21.36 -68.42 -20.39
CA LYS A 695 -20.73 -68.24 -21.71
C LYS A 695 -20.72 -66.78 -22.18
N ARG A 696 -21.89 -66.14 -22.27
CA ARG A 696 -22.06 -64.73 -22.64
C ARG A 696 -21.19 -63.77 -21.80
N ASN A 697 -21.14 -63.98 -20.48
CA ASN A 697 -20.35 -63.15 -19.56
C ASN A 697 -18.84 -63.41 -19.71
N ALA A 698 -18.42 -64.65 -19.96
CA ALA A 698 -17.03 -65.01 -20.19
C ALA A 698 -16.50 -64.44 -21.52
N GLU A 699 -17.32 -64.41 -22.57
CA GLU A 699 -16.99 -63.78 -23.85
C GLU A 699 -16.88 -62.25 -23.71
N ALA A 700 -17.82 -61.60 -23.02
CA ALA A 700 -17.77 -60.15 -22.75
C ALA A 700 -16.55 -59.76 -21.88
N ALA A 701 -16.27 -60.52 -20.82
CA ALA A 701 -15.09 -60.32 -19.99
C ALA A 701 -13.77 -60.53 -20.77
N LYS A 702 -13.70 -61.55 -21.63
CA LYS A 702 -12.56 -61.77 -22.54
C LYS A 702 -12.35 -60.58 -23.47
N GLU A 703 -13.43 -60.00 -24.02
CA GLU A 703 -13.32 -58.81 -24.86
C GLU A 703 -12.82 -57.59 -24.05
N ALA A 704 -13.34 -57.37 -22.84
CA ALA A 704 -12.92 -56.31 -21.93
C ALA A 704 -11.43 -56.41 -21.55
N ILE A 705 -10.94 -57.61 -21.21
CA ILE A 705 -9.52 -57.88 -20.96
C ILE A 705 -8.69 -57.56 -22.22
N SER A 706 -9.17 -57.94 -23.41
CA SER A 706 -8.47 -57.63 -24.67
C SER A 706 -8.41 -56.12 -24.99
N LYS A 707 -9.47 -55.38 -24.65
CA LYS A 707 -9.54 -53.91 -24.79
C LYS A 707 -8.55 -53.23 -23.84
N LEU A 708 -8.46 -53.68 -22.59
CA LEU A 708 -7.48 -53.19 -21.61
C LEU A 708 -6.04 -53.53 -21.99
N ALA A 709 -5.78 -54.76 -22.46
CA ALA A 709 -4.45 -55.16 -22.93
C ALA A 709 -3.95 -54.28 -24.09
N LYS A 710 -4.82 -53.95 -25.05
CA LYS A 710 -4.51 -52.99 -26.14
C LYS A 710 -4.22 -51.59 -25.58
N LYS A 711 -5.13 -51.05 -24.74
CA LYS A 711 -5.00 -49.72 -24.13
C LYS A 711 -3.70 -49.55 -23.33
N PHE A 712 -3.24 -50.60 -22.65
CA PHE A 712 -1.98 -50.59 -21.90
C PHE A 712 -0.73 -50.91 -22.74
N ALA A 713 -0.87 -51.43 -23.96
CA ALA A 713 0.23 -51.58 -24.91
C ALA A 713 0.56 -50.27 -25.65
N ASP A 714 -0.43 -49.39 -25.85
CA ASP A 714 -0.27 -48.05 -26.45
C ASP A 714 0.26 -46.98 -25.46
N ASP A 715 0.38 -47.33 -24.17
CA ASP A 715 0.81 -46.47 -23.05
C ASP A 715 2.35 -46.42 -22.96
N THR A 716 2.92 -45.35 -23.52
CA THR A 716 4.36 -45.12 -23.71
C THR A 716 4.93 -44.08 -22.75
N ILE A 717 6.25 -44.03 -22.61
CA ILE A 717 6.96 -43.08 -21.71
C ILE A 717 8.07 -42.38 -22.50
N ALA A 718 7.94 -41.08 -22.71
CA ALA A 718 9.02 -40.21 -23.19
C ALA A 718 9.82 -39.61 -22.02
N ARG A 719 11.09 -39.30 -22.26
CA ARG A 719 12.06 -38.75 -21.28
C ARG A 719 12.71 -37.50 -21.88
N LEU A 720 12.13 -36.34 -21.60
CA LEU A 720 12.61 -35.04 -22.07
C LEU A 720 13.65 -34.47 -21.10
N ARG A 721 14.67 -33.77 -21.61
CA ARG A 721 15.67 -33.08 -20.79
C ARG A 721 15.37 -31.58 -20.73
N ILE A 722 15.22 -31.05 -19.53
CA ILE A 722 14.94 -29.64 -19.21
C ILE A 722 15.75 -29.32 -17.95
N GLU A 723 16.56 -28.26 -17.92
CA GLU A 723 17.30 -27.91 -16.69
C GLU A 723 16.35 -27.55 -15.53
N ASN A 724 16.67 -28.06 -14.34
CA ASN A 724 15.91 -27.87 -13.08
C ASN A 724 15.57 -26.39 -12.75
N GLN A 725 16.33 -25.43 -13.29
CA GLN A 725 16.10 -24.00 -13.12
C GLN A 725 14.75 -23.53 -13.69
N TYR A 726 14.32 -24.10 -14.83
CA TYR A 726 13.10 -23.70 -15.53
C TYR A 726 11.85 -24.47 -15.09
N HIS A 727 12.02 -25.58 -14.35
CA HIS A 727 10.94 -26.50 -13.96
C HIS A 727 9.78 -25.78 -13.28
N ARG A 728 10.06 -24.90 -12.31
CA ARG A 728 9.02 -24.18 -11.55
C ARG A 728 8.21 -23.20 -12.41
N ARG A 729 8.77 -22.73 -13.54
CA ARG A 729 8.12 -21.76 -14.43
C ARG A 729 7.29 -22.48 -15.50
N ILE A 730 7.85 -23.54 -16.10
CA ILE A 730 7.14 -24.46 -17.02
C ILE A 730 5.96 -25.18 -16.34
N VAL A 731 6.06 -25.50 -15.05
CA VAL A 731 4.95 -26.07 -14.25
C VAL A 731 3.83 -25.06 -13.98
N GLY A 732 4.18 -23.77 -13.89
CA GLY A 732 3.26 -22.69 -13.52
C GLY A 732 2.81 -22.69 -12.05
N PRO A 733 2.11 -21.63 -11.60
CA PRO A 733 1.55 -21.58 -10.24
C PRO A 733 0.56 -22.73 -10.03
N SER A 734 0.65 -23.39 -8.88
CA SER A 734 -0.21 -24.52 -8.48
C SER A 734 -0.33 -25.64 -9.52
N PHE A 735 0.74 -25.90 -10.29
CA PHE A 735 0.76 -26.87 -11.41
C PHE A 735 -0.26 -26.56 -12.54
N SER A 736 -0.84 -25.36 -12.58
CA SER A 736 -1.95 -25.02 -13.49
C SER A 736 -1.61 -25.16 -14.97
N PHE A 737 -0.40 -24.80 -15.40
CA PHE A 737 0.02 -24.99 -16.78
C PHE A 737 0.18 -26.48 -17.09
N ILE A 738 0.89 -27.22 -16.23
CA ILE A 738 1.11 -28.65 -16.42
C ILE A 738 -0.19 -29.44 -16.41
N ASN A 739 -1.15 -29.08 -15.56
CA ASN A 739 -2.45 -29.76 -15.48
C ASN A 739 -3.24 -29.55 -16.77
N ARG A 740 -3.34 -28.30 -17.27
CA ARG A 740 -3.94 -28.02 -18.59
C ARG A 740 -3.32 -28.87 -19.71
N LEU A 741 -1.99 -29.06 -19.70
CA LEU A 741 -1.31 -29.88 -20.70
C LEU A 741 -1.56 -31.39 -20.52
N GLN A 742 -1.67 -31.86 -19.27
CA GLN A 742 -2.07 -33.23 -18.95
C GLN A 742 -3.51 -33.53 -19.37
N ASP A 743 -4.43 -32.60 -19.14
CA ASP A 743 -5.86 -32.73 -19.46
C ASP A 743 -6.09 -32.65 -20.97
N LYS A 744 -5.48 -31.66 -21.65
CA LYS A 744 -5.52 -31.44 -23.12
C LYS A 744 -5.08 -32.66 -23.94
N TYR A 745 -4.13 -33.45 -23.41
CA TYR A 745 -3.53 -34.58 -24.12
C TYR A 745 -3.76 -35.95 -23.45
N ASN A 746 -4.44 -36.00 -22.31
CA ASN A 746 -4.61 -37.19 -21.46
C ASN A 746 -3.28 -37.93 -21.22
N VAL A 747 -2.28 -37.18 -20.77
CA VAL A 747 -0.93 -37.66 -20.42
C VAL A 747 -0.62 -37.36 -18.96
N LYS A 748 0.27 -38.13 -18.33
CA LYS A 748 0.82 -37.80 -17.00
C LYS A 748 2.27 -37.34 -17.14
N ILE A 749 2.49 -36.06 -16.86
CA ILE A 749 3.83 -35.45 -16.84
C ILE A 749 4.33 -35.47 -15.39
N ARG A 750 5.55 -35.96 -15.15
CA ARG A 750 6.22 -35.89 -13.85
C ARG A 750 7.57 -35.20 -13.94
N PHE A 751 7.73 -34.19 -13.11
CA PHE A 751 8.98 -33.49 -12.83
C PHE A 751 9.73 -34.19 -11.68
N PRO A 752 11.06 -34.06 -11.63
CA PRO A 752 11.87 -34.66 -10.58
C PRO A 752 11.61 -33.93 -9.26
N SER A 753 11.31 -34.70 -8.23
CA SER A 753 11.00 -34.23 -6.89
C SER A 753 11.53 -35.24 -5.89
N GLU A 754 12.02 -34.76 -4.76
CA GLU A 754 12.71 -35.60 -3.75
C GLU A 754 11.79 -36.69 -3.16
N ASN A 755 10.47 -36.53 -3.29
CA ASN A 755 9.45 -37.48 -2.85
C ASN A 755 8.99 -38.49 -3.93
N ASN A 756 9.43 -38.37 -5.20
CA ASN A 756 8.86 -39.11 -6.34
C ASN A 756 9.57 -40.46 -6.65
N THR A 757 10.58 -40.87 -5.89
CA THR A 757 11.46 -42.01 -6.21
C THR A 757 10.78 -43.39 -6.19
N SER A 758 9.57 -43.51 -5.64
CA SER A 758 8.85 -44.78 -5.46
C SER A 758 8.06 -45.28 -6.68
N PHE A 759 8.22 -44.67 -7.86
CA PHE A 759 7.53 -45.04 -9.09
C PHE A 759 8.52 -45.42 -10.21
N ALA A 760 8.29 -46.54 -10.89
CA ALA A 760 9.15 -47.00 -12.00
C ALA A 760 9.21 -46.00 -13.17
N ASP A 761 8.13 -45.23 -13.38
CA ASP A 761 8.03 -44.19 -14.41
C ASP A 761 8.69 -42.87 -14.00
N ALA A 762 9.32 -42.77 -12.82
CA ALA A 762 9.90 -41.52 -12.34
C ALA A 762 11.14 -41.08 -13.18
N PRO A 763 11.39 -39.77 -13.28
CA PRO A 763 12.67 -39.27 -13.78
C PRO A 763 13.79 -39.68 -12.82
N LYS A 764 14.94 -40.11 -13.38
CA LYS A 764 16.09 -40.57 -12.60
C LYS A 764 17.05 -39.42 -12.30
N ASN A 765 17.06 -38.38 -13.14
CA ASN A 765 17.94 -37.21 -13.02
C ASN A 765 17.17 -35.93 -12.66
N LYS A 766 17.88 -34.94 -12.10
CA LYS A 766 17.30 -33.64 -11.73
C LYS A 766 16.89 -32.77 -12.92
N ASP A 767 17.43 -33.03 -14.11
CA ASP A 767 17.10 -32.32 -15.36
C ASP A 767 16.25 -33.17 -16.32
N GLU A 768 15.57 -34.21 -15.81
CA GLU A 768 14.78 -35.15 -16.60
C GLU A 768 13.29 -35.01 -16.25
N VAL A 769 12.44 -34.91 -17.28
CA VAL A 769 10.98 -34.84 -17.16
C VAL A 769 10.38 -36.01 -17.93
N THR A 770 9.48 -36.74 -17.28
CA THR A 770 8.85 -37.94 -17.85
C THR A 770 7.42 -37.64 -18.28
N ILE A 771 7.08 -38.03 -19.51
CA ILE A 771 5.74 -37.87 -20.08
C ILE A 771 5.22 -39.28 -20.37
N ARG A 772 4.18 -39.72 -19.66
CA ARG A 772 3.57 -41.04 -19.85
C ARG A 772 2.16 -40.92 -20.41
N GLY A 773 1.79 -41.77 -21.38
CA GLY A 773 0.44 -41.85 -21.92
C GLY A 773 0.39 -42.43 -23.34
N PRO A 774 -0.74 -42.25 -24.05
CA PRO A 774 -0.89 -42.72 -25.42
C PRO A 774 0.19 -42.14 -26.35
N SER A 775 0.87 -42.98 -27.11
CA SER A 775 1.99 -42.60 -28.00
C SER A 775 1.77 -41.32 -28.82
N LYS A 776 0.58 -41.16 -29.43
CA LYS A 776 0.23 -40.00 -30.27
C LYS A 776 0.07 -38.68 -29.49
N SER A 777 -0.28 -38.72 -28.21
CA SER A 777 -0.48 -37.53 -27.39
C SER A 777 0.73 -37.20 -26.52
N VAL A 778 1.54 -38.20 -26.16
CA VAL A 778 2.89 -38.00 -25.59
C VAL A 778 3.76 -37.18 -26.53
N ALA A 779 3.79 -37.51 -27.83
CA ALA A 779 4.59 -36.76 -28.80
C ALA A 779 4.21 -35.27 -28.92
N LYS A 780 2.90 -34.95 -28.88
CA LYS A 780 2.41 -33.56 -28.91
C LYS A 780 2.71 -32.81 -27.61
N ALA A 781 2.58 -33.48 -26.46
CA ALA A 781 2.93 -32.89 -25.17
C ALA A 781 4.45 -32.65 -25.03
N GLU A 782 5.28 -33.48 -25.66
CA GLU A 782 6.74 -33.30 -25.74
C GLU A 782 7.12 -32.09 -26.59
N GLU A 783 6.48 -31.93 -27.75
CA GLU A 783 6.66 -30.78 -28.66
C GLU A 783 6.30 -29.45 -27.96
N GLU A 784 5.10 -29.34 -27.38
CA GLU A 784 4.64 -28.13 -26.68
C GLU A 784 5.47 -27.83 -25.40
N LEU A 785 5.91 -28.85 -24.65
CA LEU A 785 6.85 -28.65 -23.54
C LEU A 785 8.21 -28.12 -23.99
N LYS A 786 8.68 -28.53 -25.16
CA LYS A 786 9.98 -28.13 -25.69
C LYS A 786 9.96 -26.68 -26.15
N GLU A 787 8.90 -26.24 -26.85
CA GLU A 787 8.72 -24.83 -27.24
C GLU A 787 8.72 -23.89 -26.02
N LEU A 788 7.99 -24.25 -24.96
CA LEU A 788 7.94 -23.49 -23.71
C LEU A 788 9.29 -23.43 -22.99
N TYR A 789 10.05 -24.53 -23.00
CA TYR A 789 11.41 -24.55 -22.48
C TYR A 789 12.35 -23.64 -23.28
N GLU A 790 12.25 -23.62 -24.61
CA GLU A 790 13.07 -22.73 -25.44
C GLU A 790 12.70 -21.25 -25.21
N PHE A 791 11.41 -20.92 -25.03
CA PHE A 791 10.94 -19.58 -24.64
C PHE A 791 11.43 -19.14 -23.24
N GLU A 792 11.28 -19.98 -22.22
CA GLU A 792 11.73 -19.68 -20.85
C GLU A 792 13.26 -19.59 -20.75
N ARG A 793 14.01 -20.32 -21.59
CA ARG A 793 15.47 -20.20 -21.69
C ARG A 793 15.92 -18.86 -22.27
N GLU A 794 15.11 -18.21 -23.12
CA GLU A 794 15.43 -16.92 -23.72
C GLU A 794 14.96 -15.72 -22.89
N ASN A 795 13.91 -15.90 -22.08
CA ASN A 795 13.38 -14.88 -21.18
C ASN A 795 13.84 -15.01 -19.72
N GLY A 796 14.46 -16.13 -19.34
CA GLY A 796 14.89 -16.43 -17.98
C GLY A 796 16.21 -15.80 -17.53
N PHE A 797 16.77 -14.81 -18.26
CA PHE A 797 17.98 -14.13 -17.80
C PHE A 797 17.69 -13.32 -16.52
N LYS A 798 18.69 -13.23 -15.66
CA LYS A 798 18.69 -12.37 -14.47
C LYS A 798 19.81 -11.34 -14.53
N SER A 799 19.56 -10.13 -14.04
CA SER A 799 20.58 -9.14 -13.71
C SER A 799 20.21 -8.45 -12.41
N SER A 800 21.15 -8.35 -11.46
CA SER A 800 20.94 -7.56 -10.25
C SER A 800 21.47 -6.14 -10.40
N ILE A 801 20.76 -5.19 -9.79
CA ILE A 801 21.13 -3.77 -9.70
C ILE A 801 21.26 -3.38 -8.23
N LYS A 802 22.15 -2.43 -7.92
CA LYS A 802 22.37 -1.92 -6.56
C LYS A 802 21.87 -0.47 -6.48
N ILE A 803 20.84 -0.24 -5.68
CA ILE A 803 20.17 1.06 -5.55
C ILE A 803 20.51 1.67 -4.19
N PRO A 804 21.15 2.85 -4.11
CA PRO A 804 21.40 3.55 -2.85
C PRO A 804 20.09 3.81 -2.09
N VAL A 805 20.08 3.62 -0.77
CA VAL A 805 18.83 3.72 0.05
C VAL A 805 18.08 5.05 -0.13
N LYS A 806 18.80 6.15 -0.40
CA LYS A 806 18.22 7.47 -0.71
C LYS A 806 17.40 7.48 -2.01
N ALA A 807 17.84 6.74 -3.03
CA ALA A 807 17.22 6.71 -4.35
C ALA A 807 16.04 5.73 -4.46
N ILE A 808 15.95 4.71 -3.59
CA ILE A 808 14.91 3.67 -3.62
C ILE A 808 13.49 4.27 -3.68
N ALA A 809 13.21 5.30 -2.87
CA ALA A 809 11.89 5.94 -2.84
C ALA A 809 11.53 6.65 -4.16
N ARG A 810 12.54 7.10 -4.93
CA ARG A 810 12.35 7.74 -6.23
C ARG A 810 12.23 6.71 -7.37
N VAL A 811 12.97 5.60 -7.30
CA VAL A 811 12.87 4.49 -8.27
C VAL A 811 11.53 3.74 -8.15
N ILE A 812 11.05 3.51 -6.92
CA ILE A 812 9.75 2.86 -6.67
C ILE A 812 8.57 3.80 -6.98
N GLY A 813 8.72 5.10 -6.72
CA GLY A 813 7.66 6.08 -6.92
C GLY A 813 6.52 5.95 -5.91
N ARG A 814 5.39 6.62 -6.17
CA ARG A 814 4.19 6.49 -5.34
C ARG A 814 3.52 5.14 -5.63
N ASN A 815 3.26 4.37 -4.58
CA ASN A 815 2.60 3.05 -4.65
C ASN A 815 3.27 1.98 -5.56
N GLY A 816 4.44 2.25 -6.15
CA GLY A 816 5.10 1.38 -7.13
C GLY A 816 5.10 1.90 -8.58
N GLU A 817 4.37 2.98 -8.87
CA GLU A 817 4.10 3.54 -10.20
C GLU A 817 5.31 3.56 -11.13
N THR A 818 6.43 4.18 -10.73
CA THR A 818 7.60 4.33 -11.62
C THR A 818 8.38 3.04 -11.85
N ILE A 819 8.32 2.06 -10.93
CA ILE A 819 8.95 0.75 -11.17
C ILE A 819 8.02 -0.18 -11.96
N THR A 820 6.69 -0.06 -11.80
CA THR A 820 5.73 -0.75 -12.68
C THR A 820 5.78 -0.22 -14.11
N ASP A 821 5.87 1.10 -14.32
CA ASP A 821 5.98 1.69 -15.67
C ASP A 821 7.24 1.20 -16.41
N ILE A 822 8.36 1.05 -15.70
CA ILE A 822 9.60 0.48 -16.25
C ILE A 822 9.43 -1.02 -16.53
N ALA A 823 8.78 -1.76 -15.63
CA ALA A 823 8.53 -3.19 -15.78
C ALA A 823 7.62 -3.50 -16.97
N ASP A 824 6.46 -2.87 -17.05
CA ASP A 824 5.46 -3.04 -18.11
C ASP A 824 5.97 -2.50 -19.44
N GLY A 825 6.67 -1.36 -19.42
CA GLY A 825 7.30 -0.76 -20.59
C GLY A 825 8.52 -1.51 -21.14
N THR A 826 9.02 -2.55 -20.45
CA THR A 826 10.14 -3.38 -20.93
C THR A 826 9.84 -4.89 -20.94
N GLY A 827 8.80 -5.36 -20.26
CA GLY A 827 8.50 -6.78 -20.05
C GLY A 827 9.42 -7.46 -19.02
N VAL A 828 9.86 -6.74 -17.98
CA VAL A 828 10.80 -7.23 -16.96
C VAL A 828 10.10 -7.44 -15.61
N GLU A 829 10.13 -8.66 -15.08
CA GLU A 829 9.71 -8.97 -13.71
C GLU A 829 10.81 -8.55 -12.73
N TYR A 830 10.47 -7.72 -11.72
CA TYR A 830 11.42 -7.22 -10.71
C TYR A 830 11.17 -7.80 -9.32
N ARG A 831 12.23 -7.88 -8.51
CA ARG A 831 12.18 -8.34 -7.12
C ARG A 831 13.18 -7.58 -6.25
N PHE A 832 12.67 -6.80 -5.30
CA PHE A 832 13.46 -6.15 -4.26
C PHE A 832 13.88 -7.18 -3.20
N ASN A 833 15.18 -7.35 -2.95
CA ASN A 833 15.66 -8.16 -1.83
C ASN A 833 15.83 -7.26 -0.59
N ARG A 834 14.77 -7.11 0.20
CA ARG A 834 14.73 -6.24 1.40
C ARG A 834 15.01 -7.00 2.69
N ASP A 835 16.27 -7.23 2.99
CA ASP A 835 16.72 -7.63 4.33
C ASP A 835 17.15 -6.41 5.14
N ARG A 836 16.29 -5.94 6.05
CA ARG A 836 16.50 -4.72 6.88
C ARG A 836 17.85 -4.63 7.59
N LYS A 837 18.49 -5.78 7.87
CA LYS A 837 19.82 -5.83 8.50
C LYS A 837 20.95 -5.52 7.50
N GLU A 838 20.81 -5.99 6.26
CA GLU A 838 21.76 -5.70 5.19
C GLU A 838 21.55 -4.28 4.64
N GLU A 839 20.31 -3.77 4.64
CA GLU A 839 19.99 -2.37 4.32
C GLU A 839 20.76 -1.38 5.21
N GLU A 840 20.86 -1.65 6.51
CA GLU A 840 21.57 -0.81 7.49
C GLU A 840 23.11 -0.95 7.43
N GLU A 841 23.63 -2.13 7.06
CA GLU A 841 25.09 -2.34 6.94
C GLU A 841 25.68 -1.92 5.58
N LEU A 842 24.93 -2.06 4.48
CA LEU A 842 25.43 -1.86 3.11
C LEU A 842 25.07 -0.49 2.51
N GLY A 843 23.97 0.14 2.95
CA GLY A 843 23.51 1.43 2.43
C GLY A 843 22.93 1.39 0.99
N TYR A 844 22.82 0.20 0.40
CA TYR A 844 22.15 -0.05 -0.88
C TYR A 844 21.26 -1.30 -0.78
N VAL A 845 20.20 -1.34 -1.59
CA VAL A 845 19.36 -2.54 -1.80
C VAL A 845 19.69 -3.17 -3.14
N GLU A 846 19.72 -4.50 -3.17
CA GLU A 846 19.86 -5.26 -4.40
C GLU A 846 18.47 -5.60 -4.98
N VAL A 847 18.28 -5.29 -6.27
CA VAL A 847 17.06 -5.57 -7.03
C VAL A 847 17.39 -6.59 -8.10
N GLU A 848 16.79 -7.78 -8.01
CA GLU A 848 16.82 -8.74 -9.13
C GLU A 848 15.83 -8.28 -10.20
N LEU A 849 16.32 -8.10 -11.43
CA LEU A 849 15.52 -7.94 -12.64
C LEU A 849 15.59 -9.24 -13.45
N THR A 850 14.45 -9.71 -13.95
CA THR A 850 14.37 -10.98 -14.71
C THR A 850 13.54 -10.81 -15.99
N GLY A 851 14.08 -11.24 -17.13
CA GLY A 851 13.50 -10.99 -18.46
C GLY A 851 14.50 -11.21 -19.59
N SER A 852 14.13 -10.83 -20.82
CA SER A 852 15.02 -10.96 -21.99
C SER A 852 16.25 -10.05 -21.89
N LYS A 853 17.37 -10.46 -22.51
CA LYS A 853 18.66 -9.73 -22.41
C LYS A 853 18.63 -8.29 -22.94
N SER A 854 17.74 -7.98 -23.88
CA SER A 854 17.48 -6.61 -24.35
C SER A 854 16.67 -5.80 -23.35
N ALA A 855 15.56 -6.37 -22.86
CA ALA A 855 14.67 -5.75 -21.89
C ALA A 855 15.39 -5.41 -20.58
N LEU A 856 16.20 -6.35 -20.06
CA LEU A 856 17.05 -6.12 -18.89
C LEU A 856 18.00 -4.93 -19.10
N LYS A 857 18.64 -4.82 -20.27
CA LYS A 857 19.54 -3.70 -20.54
C LYS A 857 18.79 -2.35 -20.48
N GLU A 858 17.62 -2.29 -21.09
CA GLU A 858 16.81 -1.06 -21.09
C GLU A 858 16.29 -0.69 -19.69
N ALA A 859 15.77 -1.66 -18.94
CA ALA A 859 15.35 -1.47 -17.55
C ALA A 859 16.53 -1.04 -16.65
N THR A 860 17.72 -1.64 -16.81
CA THR A 860 18.91 -1.23 -16.04
C THR A 860 19.34 0.20 -16.34
N GLN A 861 19.20 0.67 -17.59
CA GLN A 861 19.51 2.04 -17.95
C GLN A 861 18.50 3.02 -17.33
N LYS A 862 17.20 2.78 -17.52
CA LYS A 862 16.12 3.63 -16.96
C LYS A 862 16.19 3.75 -15.44
N ILE A 863 16.52 2.66 -14.74
CA ILE A 863 16.68 2.68 -13.27
C ILE A 863 17.92 3.49 -12.86
N ASN A 864 19.05 3.34 -13.56
CA ASN A 864 20.27 4.10 -13.26
C ASN A 864 20.08 5.60 -13.50
N GLU A 865 19.38 6.01 -14.57
CA GLU A 865 19.08 7.41 -14.86
C GLU A 865 18.27 8.07 -13.72
N ILE A 866 17.31 7.34 -13.12
CA ILE A 866 16.54 7.80 -11.95
C ILE A 866 17.39 7.82 -10.66
N VAL A 867 18.34 6.89 -10.51
CA VAL A 867 19.31 6.91 -9.39
C VAL A 867 20.23 8.12 -9.50
N GLU A 868 20.75 8.43 -10.68
CA GLU A 868 21.58 9.61 -10.92
C GLU A 868 20.80 10.91 -10.65
N GLU A 869 19.53 11.01 -11.05
CA GLU A 869 18.68 12.16 -10.68
C GLU A 869 18.52 12.28 -9.15
N ALA A 870 18.30 11.16 -8.46
CA ALA A 870 18.12 11.13 -7.01
C ALA A 870 19.41 11.39 -6.20
N GLU A 871 20.58 11.05 -6.74
CA GLU A 871 21.88 11.39 -6.13
C GLU A 871 22.30 12.83 -6.38
N ASN A 872 21.87 13.44 -7.50
CA ASN A 872 22.13 14.85 -7.79
C ASN A 872 21.31 15.82 -6.92
N PHE A 873 20.22 15.38 -6.29
CA PHE A 873 19.43 16.20 -5.37
C PHE A 873 20.11 16.31 -3.99
N VAL A 874 20.62 17.51 -3.67
CA VAL A 874 21.37 17.80 -2.45
C VAL A 874 20.65 18.85 -1.61
N THR A 875 20.68 18.67 -0.29
CA THR A 875 20.28 19.69 0.68
C THR A 875 21.52 20.23 1.41
N VAL A 876 21.68 21.55 1.42
CA VAL A 876 22.81 22.24 2.07
C VAL A 876 22.27 23.29 3.03
N THR A 877 22.74 23.26 4.27
CA THR A 877 22.45 24.27 5.29
C THR A 877 23.65 25.20 5.47
N ILE A 878 23.42 26.51 5.38
CA ILE A 878 24.41 27.56 5.60
C ILE A 878 24.00 28.31 6.87
N ASN A 879 24.92 28.48 7.81
CA ASN A 879 24.70 29.40 8.93
C ASN A 879 25.05 30.82 8.46
N VAL A 880 24.07 31.73 8.52
CA VAL A 880 24.22 33.14 8.18
C VAL A 880 23.53 33.97 9.27
N ALA A 881 24.24 34.93 9.86
CA ALA A 881 23.67 35.75 10.92
C ALA A 881 22.40 36.53 10.46
N PRO A 882 21.32 36.63 11.25
CA PRO A 882 20.02 37.17 10.82
C PRO A 882 20.06 38.63 10.33
N LYS A 883 21.08 39.39 10.78
CA LYS A 883 21.41 40.73 10.28
C LYS A 883 21.52 40.81 8.75
N TYR A 884 21.95 39.72 8.09
CA TYR A 884 22.17 39.67 6.64
C TYR A 884 21.01 39.02 5.86
N HIS A 885 20.06 38.34 6.52
CA HIS A 885 18.94 37.66 5.84
C HIS A 885 18.13 38.60 4.96
N ARG A 886 17.83 39.81 5.46
CA ARG A 886 17.07 40.82 4.72
C ARG A 886 17.78 41.32 3.45
N ASP A 887 19.11 41.34 3.45
CA ASP A 887 19.91 41.72 2.29
C ASP A 887 20.00 40.58 1.25
N LEU A 888 20.04 39.31 1.70
CA LEU A 888 19.95 38.13 0.82
C LEU A 888 18.58 37.99 0.14
N VAL A 889 17.49 38.31 0.83
CA VAL A 889 16.14 38.37 0.24
C VAL A 889 16.02 39.58 -0.69
N GLY A 890 16.38 40.77 -0.19
CA GLY A 890 16.22 42.06 -0.87
C GLY A 890 14.76 42.52 -0.97
N PRO A 891 14.52 43.78 -1.42
CA PRO A 891 13.17 44.32 -1.56
C PRO A 891 12.33 43.46 -2.50
N SER A 892 11.16 43.01 -2.01
CA SER A 892 10.26 42.09 -2.72
C SER A 892 10.93 40.79 -3.23
N GLY A 893 11.92 40.26 -2.50
CA GLY A 893 12.60 39.01 -2.88
C GLY A 893 13.38 39.13 -4.20
N SER A 894 13.92 40.31 -4.51
CA SER A 894 14.59 40.59 -5.78
C SER A 894 16.03 40.10 -5.85
N VAL A 895 16.75 40.04 -4.72
CA VAL A 895 18.14 39.53 -4.66
C VAL A 895 18.12 38.00 -4.69
N MET A 896 17.27 37.38 -3.86
CA MET A 896 16.95 35.95 -3.89
C MET A 896 16.60 35.46 -5.31
N ARG A 897 15.71 36.17 -6.02
CA ARG A 897 15.34 35.79 -7.39
C ARG A 897 16.54 35.87 -8.35
N LYS A 898 17.33 36.95 -8.32
CA LYS A 898 18.54 37.09 -9.15
C LYS A 898 19.59 36.01 -8.89
N MET A 899 19.74 35.53 -7.65
CA MET A 899 20.66 34.43 -7.34
C MET A 899 20.21 33.10 -7.97
N ILE A 900 18.91 32.79 -7.87
CA ILE A 900 18.31 31.58 -8.47
C ILE A 900 18.30 31.66 -10.01
N GLU A 901 17.98 32.82 -10.56
CA GLU A 901 18.02 33.14 -12.00
C GLU A 901 19.44 32.95 -12.58
N LYS A 902 20.46 33.55 -11.95
CA LYS A 902 21.89 33.32 -12.27
C LYS A 902 22.33 31.85 -12.15
N ALA A 903 21.71 31.08 -11.25
CA ALA A 903 21.98 29.66 -11.07
C ALA A 903 21.20 28.73 -12.03
N GLY A 904 20.44 29.29 -12.99
CA GLY A 904 19.70 28.55 -14.02
C GLY A 904 18.20 28.34 -13.72
N GLY A 905 17.67 28.88 -12.63
CA GLY A 905 16.28 28.71 -12.19
C GLY A 905 15.22 29.56 -12.94
N GLU A 906 15.52 29.99 -14.16
CA GLU A 906 14.76 30.99 -14.93
C GLU A 906 13.30 30.58 -15.21
N ASN A 907 13.03 29.28 -15.37
CA ASN A 907 11.70 28.74 -15.75
C ASN A 907 10.85 28.19 -14.57
N LEU A 908 11.23 28.45 -13.32
CA LEU A 908 10.63 27.78 -12.15
C LEU A 908 9.38 28.48 -11.57
N SER A 909 8.43 27.69 -11.08
CA SER A 909 7.25 28.18 -10.38
C SER A 909 7.59 28.83 -9.03
N ARG A 910 6.78 29.80 -8.59
CA ARG A 910 6.94 30.51 -7.30
C ARG A 910 7.00 29.58 -6.08
N GLN A 911 6.43 28.36 -6.18
CA GLN A 911 6.55 27.32 -5.14
C GLN A 911 7.89 26.57 -5.18
N GLN A 912 8.52 26.40 -6.35
CA GLN A 912 9.83 25.77 -6.51
C GLN A 912 10.95 26.73 -6.05
N TYR A 913 10.83 28.02 -6.33
CA TYR A 913 11.72 29.06 -5.78
C TYR A 913 11.87 28.96 -4.24
N ALA A 914 10.76 28.79 -3.52
CA ALA A 914 10.77 28.67 -2.06
C ALA A 914 11.41 27.37 -1.54
N ARG A 915 11.39 26.29 -2.34
CA ARG A 915 12.08 25.02 -2.02
C ARG A 915 13.60 25.13 -2.25
N LEU A 916 14.00 25.82 -3.32
CA LEU A 916 15.41 25.98 -3.69
C LEU A 916 16.22 26.80 -2.69
N LEU A 917 15.62 27.86 -2.12
CA LEU A 917 16.26 28.71 -1.13
C LEU A 917 15.24 29.16 -0.08
N THR A 918 15.23 28.48 1.07
CA THR A 918 14.49 28.90 2.26
C THR A 918 15.39 29.74 3.16
N ILE A 919 15.04 31.02 3.35
CA ILE A 919 15.65 31.92 4.34
C ILE A 919 14.65 32.08 5.50
N PRO A 920 15.08 32.07 6.78
CA PRO A 920 14.20 32.31 7.92
C PRO A 920 13.47 33.66 7.87
N ASN A 921 12.35 33.76 8.58
CA ASN A 921 11.56 34.98 8.66
C ASN A 921 12.13 35.93 9.72
N GLU A 922 11.96 37.25 9.55
CA GLU A 922 12.26 38.22 10.61
C GLU A 922 11.41 37.90 11.87
N GLY A 923 12.05 37.39 12.93
CA GLY A 923 11.40 36.96 14.17
C GLY A 923 11.44 35.45 14.46
N SER A 924 12.04 34.63 13.60
CA SER A 924 12.51 33.29 13.99
C SER A 924 13.99 33.35 14.37
N ASP A 925 14.34 32.95 15.59
CA ASP A 925 15.72 32.94 16.14
C ASP A 925 16.60 31.81 15.56
N SER A 926 16.60 31.65 14.24
CA SER A 926 17.41 30.67 13.51
C SER A 926 18.32 31.37 12.50
N ASP A 927 19.61 31.02 12.53
CA ASP A 927 20.63 31.48 11.60
C ASP A 927 20.70 30.60 10.33
N GLU A 928 19.86 29.56 10.23
CA GLU A 928 19.99 28.51 9.20
C GLU A 928 19.27 28.87 7.89
N VAL A 929 20.04 29.15 6.85
CA VAL A 929 19.57 29.24 5.45
C VAL A 929 19.67 27.87 4.80
N VAL A 930 18.58 27.41 4.17
CA VAL A 930 18.48 26.04 3.62
C VAL A 930 18.31 26.08 2.11
N CYS A 931 19.26 25.47 1.40
CA CYS A 931 19.22 25.27 -0.05
C CYS A 931 18.84 23.82 -0.37
N GLN A 932 17.91 23.58 -1.32
CA GLN A 932 17.49 22.22 -1.70
C GLN A 932 17.25 22.09 -3.21
N GLY A 933 18.03 21.26 -3.91
CA GLY A 933 17.90 21.10 -5.36
C GLY A 933 19.07 20.38 -5.99
N ASP A 934 19.20 20.50 -7.31
CA ASP A 934 20.31 19.91 -8.06
C ASP A 934 21.64 20.50 -7.60
N LYS A 935 22.62 19.63 -7.34
CA LYS A 935 23.92 19.99 -6.78
C LYS A 935 24.58 21.20 -7.46
N ASN A 936 24.60 21.23 -8.79
CA ASN A 936 25.20 22.32 -9.56
C ASN A 936 24.52 23.69 -9.33
N ILE A 937 23.20 23.68 -9.12
CA ILE A 937 22.40 24.87 -8.83
C ILE A 937 22.62 25.30 -7.37
N VAL A 938 22.59 24.32 -6.44
CA VAL A 938 22.81 24.54 -5.01
C VAL A 938 24.22 25.09 -4.74
N ASP A 939 25.27 24.49 -5.30
CA ASP A 939 26.66 24.95 -5.14
C ASP A 939 26.85 26.39 -5.67
N SER A 940 26.17 26.75 -6.78
CA SER A 940 26.15 28.11 -7.33
C SER A 940 25.42 29.12 -6.44
N ILE A 941 24.28 28.73 -5.83
CA ILE A 941 23.54 29.58 -4.88
C ILE A 941 24.35 29.75 -3.59
N VAL A 942 24.94 28.68 -3.05
CA VAL A 942 25.82 28.71 -1.86
C VAL A 942 27.00 29.65 -2.09
N SER A 943 27.65 29.59 -3.26
CA SER A 943 28.75 30.51 -3.60
C SER A 943 28.31 31.97 -3.60
N GLN A 944 27.15 32.29 -4.21
CA GLN A 944 26.63 33.67 -4.26
C GLN A 944 26.20 34.19 -2.89
N ILE A 945 25.63 33.34 -2.02
CA ILE A 945 25.29 33.72 -0.64
C ILE A 945 26.56 34.07 0.14
N ASN A 946 27.60 33.24 0.06
CA ASN A 946 28.86 33.47 0.75
C ASN A 946 29.58 34.73 0.24
N GLU A 947 29.54 34.99 -1.07
CA GLU A 947 30.07 36.21 -1.69
C GLU A 947 29.38 37.48 -1.14
N ILE A 948 28.04 37.49 -1.12
CA ILE A 948 27.26 38.62 -0.58
C ILE A 948 27.51 38.82 0.92
N VAL A 949 27.60 37.75 1.72
CA VAL A 949 27.91 37.86 3.15
C VAL A 949 29.31 38.43 3.36
N ALA A 950 30.32 37.96 2.60
CA ALA A 950 31.68 38.48 2.69
C ALA A 950 31.79 39.97 2.30
N GLU A 951 31.10 40.42 1.24
CA GLU A 951 31.02 41.85 0.90
C GLU A 951 30.43 42.69 2.04
N LYS A 952 29.42 42.17 2.74
CA LYS A 952 28.75 42.87 3.84
C LYS A 952 29.57 42.88 5.13
N GLU A 953 30.31 41.82 5.42
CA GLU A 953 31.27 41.78 6.53
C GLU A 953 32.48 42.69 6.28
N ALA A 954 32.91 42.83 5.03
CA ALA A 954 33.96 43.79 4.63
C ALA A 954 33.48 45.25 4.53
N SER A 955 32.18 45.53 4.72
CA SER A 955 31.64 46.88 4.61
C SER A 955 31.83 47.71 5.89
N VAL A 956 32.26 48.95 5.72
CA VAL A 956 32.64 49.87 6.81
C VAL A 956 31.65 51.04 6.87
N GLU A 957 31.39 51.56 8.07
CA GLU A 957 30.72 52.85 8.27
C GLU A 957 31.76 53.98 8.36
N ASP A 958 31.64 54.97 7.47
CA ASP A 958 32.49 56.16 7.43
C ASP A 958 31.63 57.43 7.51
N GLN A 959 32.21 58.51 8.02
CA GLN A 959 31.55 59.79 8.26
C GLN A 959 32.10 60.88 7.33
N TYR A 960 31.20 61.62 6.70
CA TYR A 960 31.50 62.71 5.80
C TYR A 960 30.75 63.97 6.25
N ASP A 961 31.48 64.93 6.82
CA ASP A 961 30.88 66.18 7.31
C ASP A 961 30.69 67.18 6.17
N LEU A 962 29.47 67.70 6.02
CA LEU A 962 29.13 68.64 4.96
C LEU A 962 28.07 69.64 5.43
N ALA A 963 28.33 70.93 5.27
CA ALA A 963 27.40 71.99 5.64
C ALA A 963 25.97 71.75 5.06
N LYS A 964 24.94 71.92 5.90
CA LYS A 964 23.55 71.57 5.59
C LYS A 964 22.99 72.21 4.32
N GLU A 965 23.44 73.42 3.98
CA GLU A 965 23.06 74.09 2.72
C GLU A 965 23.42 73.25 1.49
N LYS A 966 24.52 72.49 1.56
CA LYS A 966 25.04 71.63 0.48
C LYS A 966 24.46 70.21 0.48
N HIS A 967 23.83 69.74 1.57
CA HIS A 967 23.14 68.42 1.60
C HIS A 967 22.16 68.28 0.43
N LYS A 968 21.47 69.36 0.06
CA LYS A 968 20.48 69.39 -1.04
C LYS A 968 21.10 69.07 -2.42
N LEU A 969 22.37 69.40 -2.64
CA LEU A 969 23.09 69.09 -3.89
C LEU A 969 23.28 67.58 -4.07
N ILE A 970 23.58 66.87 -2.98
CA ILE A 970 23.79 65.41 -2.98
C ILE A 970 22.47 64.66 -3.13
N VAL A 971 21.38 65.16 -2.56
CA VAL A 971 20.05 64.51 -2.71
C VAL A 971 19.50 64.67 -4.13
N GLY A 972 19.50 65.91 -4.68
CA GLY A 972 18.86 66.20 -5.95
C GLY A 972 17.32 66.13 -5.92
N PRO A 973 16.63 66.46 -7.02
CA PRO A 973 15.17 66.37 -7.10
C PRO A 973 14.74 64.89 -6.99
N GLY A 974 13.85 64.58 -6.03
CA GLY A 974 13.36 63.21 -5.82
C GLY A 974 14.39 62.20 -5.30
N GLY A 975 15.58 62.64 -4.86
CA GLY A 975 16.66 61.72 -4.46
C GLY A 975 17.50 61.19 -5.63
N SER A 976 17.26 61.65 -6.86
CA SER A 976 17.89 61.14 -8.09
C SER A 976 19.43 61.13 -8.07
N ILE A 977 20.06 62.21 -7.57
CA ILE A 977 21.53 62.31 -7.49
C ILE A 977 22.06 61.34 -6.42
N ARG A 978 21.37 61.24 -5.27
CA ARG A 978 21.72 60.27 -4.22
C ARG A 978 21.63 58.84 -4.73
N HIS A 979 20.57 58.49 -5.47
CA HIS A 979 20.41 57.14 -6.01
C HIS A 979 21.46 56.84 -7.07
N ALA A 980 21.73 57.75 -8.01
CA ALA A 980 22.82 57.59 -8.98
C ALA A 980 24.18 57.35 -8.30
N LEU A 981 24.52 58.11 -7.24
CA LEU A 981 25.76 57.91 -6.48
C LEU A 981 25.76 56.63 -5.61
N GLN A 982 24.59 56.17 -5.16
CA GLN A 982 24.45 54.89 -4.47
C GLN A 982 24.68 53.72 -5.43
N ASP A 983 24.14 53.81 -6.64
CA ASP A 983 24.20 52.78 -7.68
C ASP A 983 25.59 52.74 -8.38
N GLU A 984 26.20 53.89 -8.66
CA GLU A 984 27.52 54.01 -9.32
C GLU A 984 28.67 53.44 -8.47
N PHE A 985 28.63 53.65 -7.16
CA PHE A 985 29.69 53.23 -6.24
C PHE A 985 29.33 52.01 -5.37
N ASN A 986 28.08 51.53 -5.40
CA ASN A 986 27.55 50.50 -4.50
C ASN A 986 27.75 50.85 -3.01
N VAL A 987 27.46 52.11 -2.64
CA VAL A 987 27.64 52.66 -1.27
C VAL A 987 26.34 53.27 -0.77
N GLN A 988 25.84 52.84 0.38
CA GLN A 988 24.60 53.36 0.95
C GLN A 988 24.81 54.72 1.66
N ILE A 989 24.58 55.81 0.93
CA ILE A 989 24.57 57.17 1.47
C ILE A 989 23.35 57.39 2.38
N ASN A 990 23.57 57.79 3.65
CA ASN A 990 22.52 58.15 4.60
C ASN A 990 22.69 59.60 5.09
N ILE A 991 21.73 60.46 4.75
CA ILE A 991 21.77 61.92 4.96
C ILE A 991 20.74 62.29 6.04
N PRO A 992 21.09 63.11 7.06
CA PRO A 992 20.16 63.56 8.08
C PRO A 992 18.90 64.24 7.52
N ARG A 993 17.79 64.19 8.26
CA ARG A 993 16.54 64.85 7.84
C ARG A 993 16.68 66.38 7.96
N PRO A 994 16.01 67.20 7.12
CA PRO A 994 16.21 68.66 7.12
C PRO A 994 15.92 69.42 8.43
N GLY A 995 15.18 68.81 9.36
CA GLY A 995 14.92 69.34 10.71
C GLY A 995 15.88 68.83 11.80
N ASP A 996 16.87 68.02 11.45
CA ASP A 996 17.85 67.42 12.37
C ASP A 996 18.99 68.41 12.70
N SER A 997 19.60 68.27 13.87
CA SER A 997 20.77 69.06 14.26
C SER A 997 22.06 68.57 13.58
N ALA A 998 22.14 67.31 13.14
CA ALA A 998 23.33 66.71 12.55
C ALA A 998 23.76 67.30 11.19
N THR A 999 25.07 67.52 11.03
CA THR A 999 25.72 67.96 9.77
C THR A 999 26.36 66.80 9.01
N VAL A 1000 26.71 65.72 9.73
CA VAL A 1000 27.41 64.54 9.22
C VAL A 1000 26.51 63.63 8.38
N ILE A 1001 26.99 63.28 7.18
CA ILE A 1001 26.46 62.22 6.32
C ILE A 1001 27.18 60.91 6.66
N LYS A 1002 26.44 59.81 6.80
CA LYS A 1002 27.00 58.46 7.02
C LYS A 1002 27.08 57.72 5.68
N LEU A 1003 28.21 57.09 5.41
CA LEU A 1003 28.48 56.30 4.21
C LEU A 1003 28.74 54.85 4.63
N PHE A 1004 28.05 53.88 4.02
CA PHE A 1004 28.20 52.46 4.31
C PHE A 1004 28.55 51.68 3.03
N GLY A 1005 29.67 50.96 3.01
CA GLY A 1005 30.11 50.20 1.84
C GLY A 1005 31.56 49.73 1.95
N LEU A 1006 32.12 49.21 0.84
CA LEU A 1006 33.54 48.86 0.77
C LEU A 1006 34.42 50.11 0.86
N PRO A 1007 35.55 50.08 1.59
CA PRO A 1007 36.37 51.27 1.86
C PRO A 1007 36.85 51.96 0.59
N GLU A 1008 37.32 51.21 -0.41
CA GLU A 1008 37.75 51.80 -1.69
C GLU A 1008 36.65 52.59 -2.40
N ASN A 1009 35.39 52.15 -2.27
CA ASN A 1009 34.27 52.80 -2.94
C ASN A 1009 33.76 54.00 -2.15
N ILE A 1010 33.93 54.00 -0.83
CA ILE A 1010 33.73 55.18 0.02
C ILE A 1010 34.75 56.27 -0.34
N GLU A 1011 36.03 55.93 -0.58
CA GLU A 1011 37.05 56.90 -1.02
C GLU A 1011 36.72 57.50 -2.39
N LYS A 1012 36.38 56.65 -3.38
CA LYS A 1012 35.95 57.08 -4.73
C LYS A 1012 34.72 58.00 -4.65
N LEU A 1013 33.74 57.67 -3.81
CA LEU A 1013 32.56 58.49 -3.57
C LEU A 1013 32.90 59.82 -2.88
N LYS A 1014 33.74 59.84 -1.82
CA LYS A 1014 34.16 61.06 -1.13
C LYS A 1014 34.77 62.07 -2.11
N ALA A 1015 35.68 61.63 -2.98
CA ALA A 1015 36.26 62.47 -4.02
C ALA A 1015 35.19 63.05 -4.99
N LYS A 1016 34.14 62.29 -5.30
CA LYS A 1016 33.02 62.75 -6.14
C LYS A 1016 32.07 63.71 -5.42
N LEU A 1017 31.85 63.52 -4.12
CA LEU A 1017 31.11 64.47 -3.28
C LEU A 1017 31.86 65.80 -3.13
N ASP A 1018 33.18 65.75 -2.93
CA ASP A 1018 34.04 66.93 -2.88
C ASP A 1018 34.09 67.69 -4.21
N GLU A 1019 34.02 67.00 -5.35
CA GLU A 1019 33.84 67.64 -6.66
C GLU A 1019 32.48 68.32 -6.78
N THR A 1020 31.41 67.62 -6.41
CA THR A 1020 30.01 68.07 -6.55
C THR A 1020 29.64 69.22 -5.62
N THR A 1021 30.42 69.46 -4.56
CA THR A 1021 30.09 70.43 -3.51
C THR A 1021 31.01 71.67 -3.46
N LYS A 1022 31.91 71.84 -4.45
CA LYS A 1022 32.72 73.06 -4.63
C LYS A 1022 31.85 74.30 -4.90
N ASP A 1023 32.33 75.45 -4.44
CA ASP A 1023 31.67 76.76 -4.65
C ASP A 1023 32.07 77.35 -6.01
N ASN A 1024 31.07 77.75 -6.81
CA ASN A 1024 31.25 78.20 -8.20
C ASN A 1024 31.57 79.71 -8.33
N TRP A 1025 32.16 80.33 -7.31
CA TRP A 1025 32.50 81.76 -7.28
C TRP A 1025 33.94 81.96 -6.77
N ASN A 1026 34.67 82.93 -7.33
CA ASN A 1026 36.10 83.12 -7.03
C ASN A 1026 36.31 84.09 -5.85
N GLU A 1027 35.52 85.16 -5.79
CA GLU A 1027 35.69 86.30 -4.89
C GLU A 1027 34.33 86.80 -4.40
N SER A 1028 34.28 87.43 -3.23
CA SER A 1028 33.06 88.01 -2.66
C SER A 1028 33.33 89.38 -2.06
N ILE A 1029 32.52 90.38 -2.42
CA ILE A 1029 32.62 91.74 -1.91
C ILE A 1029 31.36 92.11 -1.13
N ASP A 1030 31.56 92.60 0.08
CA ASP A 1030 30.48 92.97 0.99
C ASP A 1030 30.07 94.43 0.80
N ILE A 1031 28.86 94.62 0.27
CA ILE A 1031 28.30 95.95 -0.04
C ILE A 1031 27.12 96.25 0.90
N PRO A 1032 27.20 97.28 1.76
CA PRO A 1032 26.07 97.68 2.62
C PRO A 1032 24.85 98.10 1.79
N ALA A 1033 23.64 97.72 2.22
CA ALA A 1033 22.40 97.98 1.50
C ALA A 1033 22.18 99.45 1.13
N ALA A 1034 22.58 100.40 2.00
CA ALA A 1034 22.53 101.84 1.74
C ALA A 1034 23.29 102.26 0.46
N TYR A 1035 24.46 101.66 0.18
CA TYR A 1035 25.28 101.99 -0.98
C TYR A 1035 24.97 101.12 -2.21
N HIS A 1036 24.31 99.96 -2.05
CA HIS A 1036 24.01 99.01 -3.14
C HIS A 1036 23.28 99.64 -4.33
N SER A 1037 22.39 100.62 -4.10
CA SER A 1037 21.67 101.33 -5.16
C SER A 1037 22.59 102.20 -6.03
N LEU A 1038 23.57 102.88 -5.42
CA LEU A 1038 24.58 103.71 -6.07
C LEU A 1038 25.66 102.86 -6.77
N VAL A 1039 26.12 101.79 -6.10
CA VAL A 1039 27.19 100.92 -6.64
C VAL A 1039 26.68 99.99 -7.75
N SER A 1040 25.41 99.57 -7.73
CA SER A 1040 24.82 98.83 -8.84
C SER A 1040 24.41 99.71 -10.03
N ASP A 1041 24.35 101.04 -9.87
CA ASP A 1041 23.78 101.99 -10.84
C ASP A 1041 22.41 101.52 -11.37
N ARG A 1042 21.46 101.28 -10.44
CA ARG A 1042 20.16 100.64 -10.74
C ARG A 1042 20.26 99.34 -11.57
N GLY A 1043 21.32 98.56 -11.33
CA GLY A 1043 21.64 97.33 -12.04
C GLY A 1043 22.26 97.50 -13.44
N ALA A 1044 22.64 98.72 -13.84
CA ALA A 1044 23.40 98.93 -15.07
C ALA A 1044 24.86 98.44 -14.95
N PHE A 1045 25.47 98.58 -13.77
CA PHE A 1045 26.87 98.17 -13.56
C PHE A 1045 27.05 96.64 -13.65
N PHE A 1046 26.05 95.85 -13.22
CA PHE A 1046 26.02 94.41 -13.46
C PHE A 1046 26.03 94.03 -14.96
N LYS A 1047 25.48 94.90 -15.82
CA LYS A 1047 25.50 94.67 -17.28
C LYS A 1047 26.88 94.94 -17.86
N THR A 1048 27.57 96.00 -17.42
CA THR A 1048 28.95 96.27 -17.86
C THR A 1048 29.93 95.21 -17.36
N LEU A 1049 29.79 94.73 -16.12
CA LEU A 1049 30.61 93.61 -15.63
C LEU A 1049 30.39 92.33 -16.46
N ARG A 1050 29.14 92.01 -16.83
CA ARG A 1050 28.87 90.86 -17.71
C ARG A 1050 29.32 91.08 -19.16
N SER A 1051 29.25 92.31 -19.70
CA SER A 1051 29.56 92.57 -21.12
C SER A 1051 31.01 92.91 -21.43
N GLU A 1052 31.72 93.55 -20.51
CA GLU A 1052 33.12 94.01 -20.68
C GLU A 1052 34.12 93.05 -20.04
N TYR A 1053 33.73 92.33 -18.99
CA TYR A 1053 34.61 91.42 -18.23
C TYR A 1053 34.12 89.96 -18.17
N ASN A 1054 32.92 89.65 -18.71
CA ASN A 1054 32.29 88.33 -18.60
C ASN A 1054 32.14 87.83 -17.15
N VAL A 1055 31.94 88.75 -16.19
CA VAL A 1055 31.73 88.43 -14.77
C VAL A 1055 30.26 88.57 -14.41
N GLU A 1056 29.70 87.54 -13.78
CA GLU A 1056 28.36 87.55 -13.21
C GLU A 1056 28.39 87.76 -11.69
N VAL A 1057 27.42 88.51 -11.16
CA VAL A 1057 27.34 88.85 -9.72
C VAL A 1057 26.16 88.14 -9.07
N ALA A 1058 26.45 87.10 -8.28
CA ALA A 1058 25.48 86.36 -7.49
C ALA A 1058 25.36 86.95 -6.07
N HIS A 1059 24.13 87.15 -5.60
CA HIS A 1059 23.83 87.81 -4.33
C HIS A 1059 23.33 86.84 -3.23
N GLY A 1060 23.52 85.53 -3.45
CA GLY A 1060 23.07 84.45 -2.57
C GLY A 1060 21.59 84.54 -2.16
N ASN A 1061 21.32 84.27 -0.88
CA ASN A 1061 19.98 84.34 -0.28
C ASN A 1061 19.40 85.77 -0.27
N LEU A 1062 20.22 86.81 -0.48
CA LEU A 1062 19.80 88.22 -0.52
C LEU A 1062 19.47 88.74 -1.93
N THR A 1063 19.47 87.87 -2.95
CA THR A 1063 19.06 88.19 -4.34
C THR A 1063 17.77 89.02 -4.44
N ARG A 1064 16.73 88.71 -3.65
CA ARG A 1064 15.48 89.52 -3.63
C ARG A 1064 15.67 90.93 -3.04
N LYS A 1065 16.46 91.09 -1.95
CA LYS A 1065 16.79 92.43 -1.42
C LYS A 1065 17.58 93.22 -2.47
N ALA A 1066 18.60 92.61 -3.06
CA ALA A 1066 19.47 93.21 -4.08
C ALA A 1066 18.72 93.63 -5.36
N SER A 1067 17.73 92.83 -5.82
CA SER A 1067 16.91 93.17 -6.98
C SER A 1067 15.94 94.32 -6.69
N ASN A 1068 15.43 94.41 -5.47
CA ASN A 1068 14.52 95.49 -5.06
C ASN A 1068 15.28 96.81 -4.91
N LEU A 1069 16.42 96.81 -4.22
CA LEU A 1069 17.26 98.01 -4.03
C LEU A 1069 17.81 98.57 -5.35
N SER A 1070 18.16 97.70 -6.32
CA SER A 1070 18.57 98.13 -7.67
C SER A 1070 17.41 98.61 -8.56
N ASN A 1071 16.15 98.48 -8.13
CA ASN A 1071 14.97 99.01 -8.82
C ASN A 1071 14.22 100.10 -8.03
N ALA A 1072 14.78 100.61 -6.94
CA ALA A 1072 14.19 101.68 -6.15
C ALA A 1072 13.96 102.96 -6.98
N ALA A 1073 12.79 103.58 -6.83
CA ALA A 1073 12.38 104.80 -7.53
C ALA A 1073 13.18 106.05 -7.10
N ILE A 1074 13.15 107.12 -7.90
CA ILE A 1074 13.84 108.38 -7.56
C ILE A 1074 13.17 109.01 -6.31
N PRO A 1075 13.94 109.44 -5.29
CA PRO A 1075 13.41 110.13 -4.11
C PRO A 1075 12.51 111.32 -4.45
N THR A 1076 11.53 111.60 -3.60
CA THR A 1076 10.64 112.75 -3.77
C THR A 1076 11.45 114.04 -3.82
N PRO A 1077 11.30 114.88 -4.86
CA PRO A 1077 12.01 116.15 -4.94
C PRO A 1077 11.52 117.12 -3.84
N PRO A 1078 12.40 117.94 -3.25
CA PRO A 1078 12.02 119.09 -2.44
C PRO A 1078 11.14 120.07 -3.22
N GLU A 1079 10.27 120.82 -2.54
CA GLU A 1079 9.47 121.87 -3.19
C GLU A 1079 10.37 122.91 -3.90
N GLU A 1080 11.51 123.25 -3.30
CA GLU A 1080 12.56 124.10 -3.89
C GLU A 1080 13.22 123.56 -5.16
N ALA A 1081 13.03 122.29 -5.52
CA ALA A 1081 13.50 121.74 -6.78
C ALA A 1081 12.56 122.06 -7.97
N THR A 1082 11.32 122.46 -7.70
CA THR A 1082 10.36 122.92 -8.74
C THR A 1082 10.77 124.28 -9.32
N GLY A 1083 10.38 124.57 -10.56
CA GLY A 1083 10.59 125.88 -11.19
C GLY A 1083 9.43 126.26 -12.10
N GLU A 1084 8.97 127.52 -12.00
CA GLU A 1084 7.76 127.99 -12.67
C GLU A 1084 7.91 128.11 -14.20
N SER A 1085 9.14 128.29 -14.70
CA SER A 1085 9.45 128.18 -16.14
C SER A 1085 10.90 127.75 -16.39
N GLY A 1086 11.12 126.97 -17.45
CA GLY A 1086 12.45 126.56 -17.92
C GLY A 1086 13.02 125.33 -17.20
N THR A 1087 14.30 125.42 -16.80
CA THR A 1087 15.08 124.36 -16.15
C THR A 1087 15.74 124.87 -14.87
N LYS A 1088 15.77 124.04 -13.82
CA LYS A 1088 16.33 124.39 -12.51
C LYS A 1088 17.27 123.28 -12.02
N PHE A 1089 18.36 123.63 -11.34
CA PHE A 1089 19.28 122.67 -10.73
C PHE A 1089 19.45 123.07 -9.25
N THR A 1090 18.86 122.29 -8.35
CA THR A 1090 18.85 122.57 -6.90
C THR A 1090 19.72 121.55 -6.19
N ILE A 1091 20.74 122.01 -5.43
CA ILE A 1091 21.65 121.18 -4.63
C ILE A 1091 21.24 121.31 -3.16
N ILE A 1092 21.10 120.18 -2.46
CA ILE A 1092 20.88 120.13 -1.01
C ILE A 1092 21.88 119.15 -0.38
N GLU A 1093 22.16 119.31 0.91
CA GLU A 1093 22.95 118.35 1.67
C GLU A 1093 22.19 117.02 1.76
N ASN A 1094 22.84 115.93 1.36
CA ASN A 1094 22.23 114.61 1.37
C ASN A 1094 22.41 114.02 2.76
N VAL A 1095 21.43 114.25 3.64
CA VAL A 1095 21.34 113.51 4.91
C VAL A 1095 21.22 112.04 4.54
N ALA A 1096 22.32 111.30 4.70
CA ALA A 1096 22.36 109.88 4.38
C ALA A 1096 21.31 109.17 5.23
N ALA A 1097 20.30 108.60 4.57
CA ALA A 1097 19.21 107.93 5.27
C ALA A 1097 19.76 106.76 6.08
N GLU A 1098 19.46 106.73 7.38
CA GLU A 1098 19.75 105.57 8.25
C GLU A 1098 19.06 104.34 7.67
N GLY A 1099 19.84 103.44 7.08
CA GLY A 1099 19.31 102.44 6.15
C GLY A 1099 20.01 101.09 6.27
N ASP A 1100 19.38 100.19 7.04
CA ASP A 1100 19.58 98.73 7.09
C ASP A 1100 21.06 98.29 6.97
N ASP A 1101 21.74 98.06 8.10
CA ASP A 1101 23.12 97.54 8.20
C ASP A 1101 23.33 96.18 7.50
N ALA A 1102 22.29 95.61 6.89
CA ALA A 1102 22.34 94.45 6.02
C ALA A 1102 23.39 94.60 4.90
N VAL A 1103 24.52 93.92 5.10
CA VAL A 1103 25.53 93.68 4.08
C VAL A 1103 24.99 92.72 3.01
N ILE A 1104 25.20 93.07 1.74
CA ILE A 1104 24.83 92.25 0.58
C ILE A 1104 26.12 91.75 -0.08
N PRO A 1105 26.43 90.44 0.00
CA PRO A 1105 27.64 89.88 -0.58
C PRO A 1105 27.48 89.74 -2.11
N TRP A 1106 28.29 90.47 -2.86
CA TRP A 1106 28.43 90.36 -4.31
C TRP A 1106 29.47 89.28 -4.61
N ARG A 1107 29.03 88.05 -4.89
CA ARG A 1107 29.90 86.92 -5.25
C ARG A 1107 30.15 86.92 -6.75
N LEU A 1108 31.42 86.94 -7.15
CA LEU A 1108 31.86 87.07 -8.53
C LEU A 1108 32.10 85.69 -9.16
N ILE A 1109 31.37 85.42 -10.25
CA ILE A 1109 31.41 84.19 -11.03
C ILE A 1109 32.02 84.52 -12.40
N GLY A 1110 33.09 83.80 -12.79
CA GLY A 1110 33.81 84.03 -14.04
C GLY A 1110 35.23 83.47 -13.99
N GLU A 1111 36.08 83.93 -14.91
CA GLU A 1111 37.51 83.62 -14.90
C GLU A 1111 38.23 84.37 -13.76
N LYS A 1112 39.23 83.74 -13.12
CA LYS A 1112 39.90 84.30 -11.92
C LYS A 1112 40.52 85.68 -12.14
N GLU A 1113 41.15 85.89 -13.30
CA GLU A 1113 41.68 87.20 -13.66
C GLU A 1113 40.60 88.26 -13.89
N ALA A 1114 39.44 87.85 -14.43
CA ALA A 1114 38.33 88.74 -14.71
C ALA A 1114 37.59 89.13 -13.43
N THR A 1115 37.40 88.19 -12.50
CA THR A 1115 36.79 88.48 -11.18
C THR A 1115 37.65 89.47 -10.40
N ALA A 1116 38.97 89.29 -10.35
CA ALA A 1116 39.88 90.22 -9.66
C ALA A 1116 39.84 91.65 -10.25
N LYS A 1117 39.76 91.76 -11.59
CA LYS A 1117 39.61 93.06 -12.29
C LYS A 1117 38.25 93.71 -11.99
N ALA A 1118 37.17 92.92 -11.97
CA ALA A 1118 35.84 93.40 -11.56
C ALA A 1118 35.80 93.82 -10.08
N ALA A 1119 36.51 93.10 -9.19
CA ALA A 1119 36.56 93.38 -7.77
C ALA A 1119 37.15 94.76 -7.44
N VAL A 1120 38.26 95.13 -8.10
CA VAL A 1120 38.85 96.47 -7.95
C VAL A 1120 37.88 97.56 -8.38
N LEU A 1121 37.18 97.39 -9.52
CA LEU A 1121 36.21 98.37 -10.01
C LEU A 1121 34.99 98.53 -9.09
N ILE A 1122 34.51 97.43 -8.49
CA ILE A 1122 33.44 97.45 -7.48
C ILE A 1122 33.93 98.21 -6.23
N GLY A 1123 35.16 97.96 -5.78
CA GLY A 1123 35.80 98.67 -4.67
C GLY A 1123 35.88 100.17 -4.89
N GLU A 1124 36.43 100.62 -6.03
CA GLU A 1124 36.49 102.05 -6.37
C GLU A 1124 35.09 102.70 -6.38
N GLN A 1125 34.07 102.02 -6.90
CA GLN A 1125 32.71 102.57 -6.97
C GLN A 1125 32.04 102.62 -5.59
N LEU A 1126 32.34 101.69 -4.69
CA LEU A 1126 31.93 101.72 -3.29
C LEU A 1126 32.60 102.85 -2.51
N GLU A 1127 33.89 103.13 -2.74
CA GLU A 1127 34.58 104.28 -2.14
C GLU A 1127 34.00 105.61 -2.64
N ARG A 1128 33.74 105.74 -3.95
CA ARG A 1128 33.04 106.91 -4.53
C ARG A 1128 31.65 107.10 -3.91
N ALA A 1129 30.91 106.02 -3.64
CA ALA A 1129 29.59 106.09 -3.00
C ALA A 1129 29.66 106.55 -1.53
N LYS A 1130 30.71 106.17 -0.79
CA LYS A 1130 30.95 106.62 0.60
C LYS A 1130 31.30 108.12 0.73
N LEU A 1131 31.81 108.75 -0.33
CA LEU A 1131 32.19 110.17 -0.36
C LEU A 1131 31.04 111.11 -0.81
N ALA A 1132 29.87 110.57 -1.16
CA ALA A 1132 28.83 111.27 -1.92
C ALA A 1132 27.79 112.00 -1.02
N ASN A 1133 28.25 113.01 -0.28
CA ASN A 1133 27.48 113.65 0.80
C ASN A 1133 26.45 114.72 0.36
N ARG A 1134 26.28 115.01 -0.94
CA ARG A 1134 25.26 115.94 -1.44
C ARG A 1134 24.41 115.35 -2.55
N ALA A 1135 23.18 115.85 -2.65
CA ALA A 1135 22.20 115.45 -3.65
C ALA A 1135 21.79 116.67 -4.47
N ALA A 1136 21.43 116.45 -5.73
CA ALA A 1136 20.86 117.49 -6.56
C ALA A 1136 19.70 116.97 -7.42
N TRP A 1137 18.73 117.83 -7.65
CA TRP A 1137 17.62 117.59 -8.57
C TRP A 1137 17.73 118.57 -9.73
N PHE A 1138 17.79 118.03 -10.94
CA PHE A 1138 17.69 118.80 -12.18
C PHE A 1138 16.26 118.67 -12.72
N TYR A 1139 15.50 119.76 -12.62
CA TYR A 1139 14.14 119.91 -13.11
C TYR A 1139 14.13 120.46 -14.55
N SER A 1140 13.20 119.97 -15.36
CA SER A 1140 12.86 120.53 -16.66
C SER A 1140 11.35 120.45 -16.91
N ASN A 1141 10.74 121.54 -17.38
CA ASN A 1141 9.33 121.54 -17.80
C ASN A 1141 9.08 120.78 -19.12
N THR A 1142 10.13 120.44 -19.86
CA THR A 1142 10.07 119.78 -21.19
C THR A 1142 11.07 118.61 -21.26
N PRO A 1143 10.94 117.60 -20.36
CA PRO A 1143 11.93 116.52 -20.21
C PRO A 1143 12.09 115.68 -21.49
N SER A 1144 11.05 115.61 -22.34
CA SER A 1144 11.06 114.97 -23.66
C SER A 1144 12.12 115.53 -24.62
N ASN A 1145 12.50 116.81 -24.49
CA ASN A 1145 13.55 117.44 -25.31
C ASN A 1145 14.90 117.43 -24.58
N HIS A 1146 14.91 117.86 -23.32
CA HIS A 1146 16.17 118.06 -22.59
C HIS A 1146 16.83 116.74 -22.16
N PHE A 1147 16.07 115.76 -21.68
CA PHE A 1147 16.67 114.53 -21.13
C PHE A 1147 17.35 113.68 -22.22
N PRO A 1148 16.75 113.42 -23.41
CA PRO A 1148 17.45 112.67 -24.47
C PRO A 1148 18.76 113.31 -24.94
N ARG A 1149 18.86 114.65 -24.94
CA ARG A 1149 20.07 115.40 -25.34
C ARG A 1149 21.20 115.34 -24.30
N ILE A 1150 20.85 115.12 -23.02
CA ILE A 1150 21.76 114.81 -21.91
C ILE A 1150 22.17 113.33 -21.94
N ILE A 1151 21.21 112.41 -22.07
CA ILE A 1151 21.41 110.94 -22.06
C ILE A 1151 22.24 110.47 -23.26
N GLY A 1152 21.89 110.94 -24.46
CA GLY A 1152 22.47 110.50 -25.73
C GLY A 1152 22.03 109.09 -26.16
N PRO A 1153 22.35 108.67 -27.41
CA PRO A 1153 22.03 107.33 -27.88
C PRO A 1153 22.67 106.26 -26.99
N GLN A 1154 21.89 105.25 -26.62
CA GLN A 1154 22.27 104.18 -25.68
C GLN A 1154 22.85 104.67 -24.33
N GLY A 1155 22.52 105.89 -23.88
CA GLY A 1155 23.06 106.44 -22.62
C GLY A 1155 24.54 106.80 -22.65
N ARG A 1156 25.21 106.71 -23.82
CA ARG A 1156 26.67 106.94 -23.95
C ARG A 1156 27.12 108.30 -23.41
N LYS A 1157 26.27 109.32 -23.52
CA LYS A 1157 26.60 110.70 -23.16
C LYS A 1157 26.43 110.96 -21.66
N VAL A 1158 25.36 110.43 -21.04
CA VAL A 1158 25.27 110.36 -19.57
C VAL A 1158 26.42 109.54 -18.98
N ASN A 1159 26.83 108.45 -19.63
CA ASN A 1159 27.99 107.66 -19.18
C ASN A 1159 29.33 108.41 -19.33
N GLN A 1160 29.49 109.25 -20.37
CA GLN A 1160 30.63 110.18 -20.44
C GLN A 1160 30.59 111.23 -19.31
N ILE A 1161 29.42 111.83 -19.02
CA ILE A 1161 29.27 112.81 -17.94
C ILE A 1161 29.54 112.17 -16.57
N ARG A 1162 29.01 110.97 -16.31
CA ARG A 1162 29.32 110.18 -15.09
C ARG A 1162 30.83 109.97 -14.94
N LYS A 1163 31.53 109.56 -16.01
CA LYS A 1163 32.99 109.37 -16.00
C LYS A 1163 33.80 110.67 -15.85
N SER A 1164 33.34 111.82 -16.38
CA SER A 1164 34.07 113.09 -16.29
C SER A 1164 33.76 113.94 -15.05
N THR A 1165 32.59 113.75 -14.43
CA THR A 1165 32.16 114.50 -13.24
C THR A 1165 32.36 113.73 -11.93
N GLY A 1166 32.31 112.40 -11.98
CA GLY A 1166 32.30 111.54 -10.80
C GLY A 1166 30.95 111.46 -10.07
N ALA A 1167 29.90 112.12 -10.58
CA ALA A 1167 28.58 112.13 -9.95
C ALA A 1167 27.73 110.89 -10.35
N PHE A 1168 26.98 110.35 -9.40
CA PHE A 1168 25.99 109.30 -9.62
C PHE A 1168 24.70 109.90 -10.22
N ILE A 1169 24.60 109.89 -11.55
CA ILE A 1169 23.47 110.47 -12.28
C ILE A 1169 22.36 109.42 -12.48
N THR A 1170 21.24 109.58 -11.79
CA THR A 1170 20.04 108.72 -11.87
C THR A 1170 18.97 109.37 -12.74
N VAL A 1171 18.69 108.77 -13.89
CA VAL A 1171 17.65 109.21 -14.83
C VAL A 1171 16.33 108.46 -14.53
N PRO A 1172 15.17 109.14 -14.53
CA PRO A 1172 13.89 108.49 -14.31
C PRO A 1172 13.48 107.60 -15.49
N ARG A 1173 12.85 106.47 -15.19
CA ARG A 1173 12.08 105.69 -16.18
C ARG A 1173 10.79 106.43 -16.49
N LEU A 1174 10.26 106.29 -17.71
CA LEU A 1174 9.03 106.97 -18.18
C LEU A 1174 7.83 106.82 -17.22
N ASN A 1175 7.74 105.68 -16.55
CA ASN A 1175 6.64 105.30 -15.64
C ASN A 1175 6.88 105.69 -14.17
N GLU A 1176 7.98 106.38 -13.82
CA GLU A 1176 8.20 106.90 -12.46
C GLU A 1176 7.43 108.21 -12.24
N LYS A 1177 6.84 108.41 -11.04
CA LYS A 1177 6.03 109.59 -10.71
C LYS A 1177 6.78 110.92 -10.89
N ASN A 1178 8.09 110.92 -10.66
CA ASN A 1178 8.95 112.10 -10.66
C ASN A 1178 9.71 112.26 -12.01
N ASN A 1179 9.09 111.88 -13.13
CA ASN A 1179 9.76 111.83 -14.45
C ASN A 1179 10.21 113.19 -15.04
N GLN A 1180 9.91 114.31 -14.37
CA GLN A 1180 10.41 115.66 -14.69
C GLN A 1180 11.76 116.00 -14.03
N TYR A 1181 12.35 115.07 -13.25
CA TYR A 1181 13.59 115.30 -12.49
C TYR A 1181 14.66 114.26 -12.81
N ILE A 1182 15.88 114.69 -13.13
CA ILE A 1182 17.09 113.87 -13.00
C ILE A 1182 17.63 114.04 -11.58
N TYR A 1183 17.95 112.94 -10.90
CA TYR A 1183 18.50 112.93 -9.55
C TYR A 1183 20.01 112.63 -9.60
N LEU A 1184 20.82 113.43 -8.91
CA LEU A 1184 22.28 113.30 -8.89
C LEU A 1184 22.76 113.20 -7.44
N VAL A 1185 23.74 112.34 -7.17
CA VAL A 1185 24.39 112.23 -5.86
C VAL A 1185 25.90 112.30 -6.03
N GLY A 1186 26.60 113.02 -5.14
CA GLY A 1186 28.05 113.20 -5.24
C GLY A 1186 28.64 114.21 -4.25
N THR A 1187 29.90 114.58 -4.46
CA THR A 1187 30.53 115.72 -3.78
C THR A 1187 30.04 117.04 -4.40
N GLU A 1188 30.13 118.15 -3.66
CA GLU A 1188 29.73 119.47 -4.17
C GLU A 1188 30.41 119.84 -5.51
N GLU A 1189 31.71 119.52 -5.65
CA GLU A 1189 32.44 119.70 -6.91
C GLU A 1189 31.87 118.85 -8.06
N SER A 1190 31.57 117.57 -7.81
CA SER A 1190 31.04 116.68 -8.85
C SER A 1190 29.67 117.15 -9.36
N LEU A 1191 28.83 117.66 -8.45
CA LEU A 1191 27.50 118.19 -8.78
C LEU A 1191 27.59 119.51 -9.55
N LYS A 1192 28.51 120.42 -9.19
CA LYS A 1192 28.79 121.64 -9.96
C LYS A 1192 29.32 121.33 -11.37
N LYS A 1193 30.25 120.38 -11.49
CA LYS A 1193 30.75 119.88 -12.78
C LYS A 1193 29.64 119.23 -13.63
N ALA A 1194 28.70 118.53 -13.00
CA ALA A 1194 27.51 117.98 -13.66
C ALA A 1194 26.51 119.06 -14.09
N GLN A 1195 26.28 120.10 -13.27
CA GLN A 1195 25.46 121.26 -13.60
C GLN A 1195 26.00 122.01 -14.83
N GLU A 1196 27.31 122.27 -14.86
CA GLU A 1196 27.98 122.82 -16.06
C GLU A 1196 27.81 121.91 -17.28
N ALA A 1197 27.98 120.59 -17.12
CA ALA A 1197 27.83 119.63 -18.21
C ALA A 1197 26.40 119.56 -18.75
N PHE A 1198 25.38 119.71 -17.89
CA PHE A 1198 23.98 119.76 -18.31
C PHE A 1198 23.69 121.08 -19.03
N ASN A 1199 24.11 122.22 -18.47
CA ASN A 1199 23.92 123.54 -19.08
C ASN A 1199 24.60 123.69 -20.45
N LYS A 1200 25.74 123.02 -20.67
CA LYS A 1200 26.43 122.97 -21.99
C LYS A 1200 25.71 122.09 -23.03
N LEU A 1201 24.67 121.34 -22.64
CA LEU A 1201 23.95 120.39 -23.49
C LEU A 1201 22.47 120.72 -23.70
N ILE A 1202 21.99 121.78 -23.06
CA ILE A 1202 20.63 122.32 -23.16
C ILE A 1202 20.59 123.39 -24.27
#